data_AF-A0A1V6YX40-F1
#
_entry.id   AF-A0A1V6YX40-F1
#
_cell.length_a   1.000
_cell.length_b   1.000
_cell.length_c   1.000
_cell.angle_alpha   90.00
_cell.angle_beta   90.00
_cell.angle_gamma   90.00
#
_symmetry.space_group_name_H-M   'P 1'
#
loop_
_entity.id
_entity.type
_entity.pdbx_description
1 polymer ?
#
loop_
_entity_poly.entity_id
_entity_poly.type
_entity_poly.pdbx_seq_one_letter_code
_entity_poly.pdbx_strand_id
1 'polypeptide(L)'
;MNISALLYFFNVLWAAPGFVFSRAVASYNTARFEVHSLPGVSDLPPSWAGRLPVPGTEDGNEIFFWLFQSEKPAYDDNLIIWFNGGPGCSSLIGLTTGNGPITFDGNSTQFIRNPHSWTKLGNVLYVDQPVGTGYSTASFPYPVKNNDRVTTDFTQWLRGFFKYFPHLQKKQIHLMGESYAGIYIPYFASELLEGKDSLPLDVRSMSLGDGSWGNGAAMAAVAMGKFLRSQLGLLQIPEDVLSVFDEADETCGFNDVLAESSIYPPEARIHIPGNPEYFNLRRRDLANAVNAACDISPTTPEEVRTSIFNSTCYGPCAVFSTASDYLTAVSANRTTRGCFDIYDISHDCSAVSELPLMAEYFGRADVQTALHVDNSGLYSACNSTILNTLLSVPSPVPPEYFILPSLVTNHNISLHIYSGEWDMMINHFGAEISLQNMTWRGAQGFAEKPSKLFFADNAAPSATKQLLLEHTPPATTLSTATPTAAAVGTWTEERGVSYHLFREAGHSVFVNKPQILDVDAIQGIERDEPVLSAKSRRQTSTDVPEAPKKRKRGTRPPLSEANKAKHMDRTREWSRKPEVKERRKARYWDKMNASTEEEKEKYYGGPRKQKRPATQLVLAERARAEAKRKADPHSKARSNHATKVSAAKEKLDKRQQRKAVDAWVANGRRETPTVDVPGWDELCRPTGSEALTPVT
;
A
#
# COMPACT_ATOMS: atom_id res chain seq x y z
N MET A 1 -42.42 58.53 26.71
CA MET A 1 -42.30 57.13 26.22
C MET A 1 -41.64 56.31 27.30
N ASN A 2 -42.35 55.30 27.81
CA ASN A 2 -42.04 54.64 29.07
C ASN A 2 -41.06 53.46 28.85
N ILE A 3 -39.89 53.53 29.48
CA ILE A 3 -38.77 52.57 29.33
C ILE A 3 -39.17 51.15 29.78
N SER A 4 -40.19 51.01 30.62
CA SER A 4 -40.74 49.71 31.03
C SER A 4 -41.45 48.94 29.92
N ALA A 5 -41.93 49.60 28.85
CA ALA A 5 -42.59 48.92 27.73
C ALA A 5 -41.58 48.26 26.77
N LEU A 6 -40.36 48.79 26.66
CA LEU A 6 -39.30 48.20 25.82
C LEU A 6 -38.73 46.91 26.44
N LEU A 7 -38.63 46.86 27.77
CA LEU A 7 -38.07 45.70 28.49
C LEU A 7 -39.00 44.47 28.47
N TYR A 8 -40.31 44.67 28.34
CA TYR A 8 -41.26 43.56 28.14
C TYR A 8 -41.20 42.97 26.73
N PHE A 9 -40.88 43.78 25.71
CA PHE A 9 -40.76 43.30 24.33
C PHE A 9 -39.52 42.41 24.12
N PHE A 10 -38.44 42.65 24.86
CA PHE A 10 -37.21 41.83 24.78
C PHE A 10 -37.27 40.51 25.57
N ASN A 11 -38.14 40.38 26.58
CA ASN A 11 -38.24 39.15 27.39
C ASN A 11 -39.20 38.10 26.80
N VAL A 12 -40.08 38.45 25.86
CA VAL A 12 -41.03 37.50 25.25
C VAL A 12 -40.42 36.77 24.04
N LEU A 13 -39.29 37.24 23.49
CA LEU A 13 -38.56 36.55 22.41
C LEU A 13 -37.57 35.47 22.89
N TRP A 14 -37.41 35.28 24.20
CA TRP A 14 -36.51 34.28 24.80
C TRP A 14 -37.24 33.14 25.53
N ALA A 15 -38.52 32.95 25.21
CA ALA A 15 -39.35 31.83 25.69
C ALA A 15 -40.15 31.16 24.56
N ALA A 16 -39.72 31.32 23.30
CA ALA A 16 -40.09 30.36 22.28
C ALA A 16 -39.18 29.13 22.47
N PRO A 17 -39.71 27.93 22.74
CA PRO A 17 -38.90 26.73 22.62
C PRO A 17 -38.42 26.74 21.17
N GLY A 18 -37.11 26.93 20.98
CA GLY A 18 -36.52 26.80 19.67
C GLY A 18 -36.96 25.45 19.16
N PHE A 19 -37.82 25.43 18.15
CA PHE A 19 -38.01 24.27 17.32
C PHE A 19 -36.64 24.02 16.70
N VAL A 20 -35.82 23.24 17.41
CA VAL A 20 -34.76 22.48 16.80
C VAL A 20 -35.52 21.64 15.80
N PHE A 21 -35.51 22.10 14.54
CA PHE A 21 -35.71 21.19 13.43
C PHE A 21 -34.59 20.17 13.58
N SER A 22 -34.86 19.12 14.35
CA SER A 22 -34.19 17.85 14.18
C SER A 22 -34.42 17.54 12.72
N ARG A 23 -33.43 17.84 11.88
CA ARG A 23 -33.36 17.23 10.55
C ARG A 23 -33.49 15.75 10.84
N ALA A 24 -34.65 15.18 10.53
CA ALA A 24 -34.80 13.75 10.52
C ALA A 24 -33.67 13.25 9.62
N VAL A 25 -32.67 12.62 10.23
CA VAL A 25 -31.67 11.89 9.47
C VAL A 25 -32.50 10.83 8.76
N ALA A 26 -32.54 10.88 7.43
CA ALA A 26 -33.22 9.85 6.66
C ALA A 26 -32.66 8.51 7.16
N SER A 27 -33.51 7.71 7.82
CA SER A 27 -33.12 6.39 8.29
C SER A 27 -33.07 5.50 7.06
N TYR A 28 -31.89 5.39 6.46
CA TYR A 28 -31.68 4.46 5.38
C TYR A 28 -31.89 3.03 5.92
N ASN A 29 -32.69 2.24 5.21
CA ASN A 29 -32.95 0.87 5.60
C ASN A 29 -31.74 -0.01 5.25
N THR A 30 -30.94 -0.39 6.24
CA THR A 30 -29.78 -1.27 6.08
C THR A 30 -30.16 -2.75 5.97
N ALA A 31 -31.40 -3.13 6.31
CA ALA A 31 -31.85 -4.53 6.24
C ALA A 31 -31.76 -5.10 4.81
N ARG A 32 -31.84 -4.25 3.78
CA ARG A 32 -31.66 -4.66 2.38
C ARG A 32 -30.25 -5.17 2.05
N PHE A 33 -29.29 -4.93 2.92
CA PHE A 33 -27.91 -5.37 2.77
C PHE A 33 -27.59 -6.56 3.68
N GLU A 34 -28.48 -6.94 4.59
CA GLU A 34 -28.21 -7.99 5.57
C GLU A 34 -27.98 -9.35 4.89
N VAL A 35 -26.84 -9.98 5.18
CA VAL A 35 -26.51 -11.30 4.65
C VAL A 35 -27.01 -12.34 5.64
N HIS A 36 -28.16 -12.96 5.34
CA HIS A 36 -28.79 -13.93 6.24
C HIS A 36 -28.08 -15.29 6.27
N SER A 37 -27.56 -15.73 5.12
CA SER A 37 -26.85 -17.00 5.00
C SER A 37 -25.95 -16.95 3.77
N LEU A 38 -24.76 -17.52 3.89
CA LEU A 38 -23.83 -17.67 2.77
C LEU A 38 -23.74 -19.16 2.39
N PRO A 39 -23.91 -19.55 1.11
CA PRO A 39 -23.91 -20.95 0.71
C PRO A 39 -22.65 -21.72 1.13
N GLY A 40 -22.82 -22.82 1.87
CA GLY A 40 -21.69 -23.65 2.32
C GLY A 40 -20.95 -23.11 3.55
N VAL A 41 -21.47 -22.08 4.22
CA VAL A 41 -20.88 -21.51 5.44
C VAL A 41 -21.93 -21.34 6.53
N SER A 42 -21.62 -21.80 7.74
CA SER A 42 -22.41 -21.54 8.94
C SER A 42 -21.66 -20.63 9.92
N ASP A 43 -22.40 -20.07 10.89
CA ASP A 43 -21.82 -19.42 12.08
C ASP A 43 -20.94 -18.19 11.78
N LEU A 44 -21.30 -17.42 10.74
CA LEU A 44 -20.71 -16.12 10.47
C LEU A 44 -21.23 -15.05 11.44
N PRO A 45 -20.41 -14.05 11.79
CA PRO A 45 -20.89 -12.86 12.47
C PRO A 45 -21.98 -12.15 11.63
N PRO A 46 -22.91 -11.42 12.25
CA PRO A 46 -23.85 -10.58 11.52
C PRO A 46 -23.11 -9.69 10.51
N SER A 47 -23.61 -9.65 9.28
CA SER A 47 -22.93 -8.93 8.21
C SER A 47 -23.89 -8.30 7.22
N TRP A 48 -23.39 -7.28 6.52
CA TRP A 48 -24.10 -6.53 5.49
C TRP A 48 -23.23 -6.41 4.24
N ALA A 49 -23.75 -6.81 3.09
CA ALA A 49 -23.06 -6.74 1.82
C ALA A 49 -23.93 -6.11 0.74
N GLY A 50 -23.30 -5.56 -0.28
CA GLY A 50 -23.97 -5.06 -1.47
C GLY A 50 -23.23 -3.88 -2.08
N ARG A 51 -23.87 -3.25 -3.08
CA ARG A 51 -23.33 -2.08 -3.76
C ARG A 51 -23.98 -0.78 -3.30
N LEU A 52 -23.18 0.26 -3.26
CA LEU A 52 -23.64 1.64 -3.07
C LEU A 52 -23.08 2.53 -4.16
N PRO A 53 -23.88 3.46 -4.71
CA PRO A 53 -23.44 4.36 -5.77
C PRO A 53 -22.38 5.32 -5.26
N VAL A 54 -21.46 5.71 -6.14
CA VAL A 54 -20.52 6.80 -5.87
C VAL A 54 -21.22 8.14 -6.14
N PRO A 55 -21.45 9.00 -5.13
CA PRO A 55 -22.12 10.27 -5.35
C PRO A 55 -21.32 11.17 -6.31
N GLY A 56 -22.02 11.86 -7.21
CA GLY A 56 -21.39 12.83 -8.13
C GLY A 56 -20.73 12.22 -9.36
N THR A 57 -20.86 10.91 -9.58
CA THR A 57 -20.39 10.21 -10.78
C THR A 57 -21.56 9.73 -11.65
N GLU A 58 -21.24 9.22 -12.83
CA GLU A 58 -22.20 8.61 -13.75
C GLU A 58 -22.93 7.41 -13.12
N ASP A 59 -24.19 7.20 -13.50
CA ASP A 59 -24.99 6.05 -13.06
C ASP A 59 -24.30 4.73 -13.45
N GLY A 60 -24.34 3.76 -12.55
CA GLY A 60 -23.66 2.46 -12.71
C GLY A 60 -22.24 2.42 -12.15
N ASN A 61 -21.71 3.54 -11.64
CA ASN A 61 -20.50 3.54 -10.80
C ASN A 61 -20.89 3.26 -9.35
N GLU A 62 -20.68 2.02 -8.92
CA GLU A 62 -20.99 1.60 -7.56
C GLU A 62 -19.82 0.83 -6.95
N ILE A 63 -19.58 1.04 -5.66
CA ILE A 63 -18.58 0.30 -4.90
C ILE A 63 -19.30 -0.75 -4.04
N PHE A 64 -18.84 -1.99 -4.16
CA PHE A 64 -19.24 -3.12 -3.33
C PHE A 64 -18.52 -3.07 -1.98
N PHE A 65 -19.27 -3.40 -0.93
CA PHE A 65 -18.75 -3.56 0.41
C PHE A 65 -19.27 -4.85 1.04
N TRP A 66 -18.51 -5.36 2.01
CA TRP A 66 -18.98 -6.36 2.95
C TRP A 66 -18.52 -6.00 4.35
N LEU A 67 -19.48 -5.64 5.20
CA LEU A 67 -19.30 -5.25 6.59
C LEU A 67 -19.62 -6.43 7.51
N PHE A 68 -18.71 -6.78 8.39
CA PHE A 68 -18.94 -7.72 9.49
C PHE A 68 -18.97 -6.99 10.82
N GLN A 69 -19.94 -7.36 11.66
CA GLN A 69 -19.97 -6.93 13.05
C GLN A 69 -18.84 -7.59 13.85
N SER A 70 -18.37 -6.90 14.89
CA SER A 70 -17.42 -7.50 15.83
C SER A 70 -18.00 -8.73 16.54
N GLU A 71 -17.21 -9.80 16.63
CA GLU A 71 -17.54 -11.00 17.42
C GLU A 71 -17.40 -10.77 18.93
N LYS A 72 -16.67 -9.72 19.33
CA LYS A 72 -16.33 -9.46 20.74
C LYS A 72 -16.81 -8.07 21.15
N PRO A 73 -17.75 -7.95 22.11
CA PRO A 73 -18.24 -6.66 22.59
C PRO A 73 -17.15 -5.68 23.06
N ALA A 74 -16.05 -6.21 23.61
CA ALA A 74 -14.91 -5.39 24.06
C ALA A 74 -14.23 -4.61 22.93
N TYR A 75 -14.38 -5.07 21.69
CA TYR A 75 -13.78 -4.45 20.50
C TYR A 75 -14.83 -3.81 19.59
N ASP A 76 -16.09 -3.73 20.02
CA ASP A 76 -17.15 -3.17 19.17
C ASP A 76 -16.85 -1.72 18.81
N ASP A 77 -16.17 -0.94 19.63
CA ASP A 77 -15.85 0.47 19.33
C ASP A 77 -14.87 0.66 18.17
N ASN A 78 -14.26 -0.41 17.64
CA ASN A 78 -13.34 -0.36 16.52
C ASN A 78 -14.05 -0.58 15.18
N LEU A 79 -13.62 0.16 14.16
CA LEU A 79 -13.91 -0.08 12.75
C LEU A 79 -12.59 -0.22 11.98
N ILE A 80 -12.33 -1.42 11.50
CA ILE A 80 -11.22 -1.72 10.58
C ILE A 80 -11.77 -1.63 9.16
N ILE A 81 -11.15 -0.80 8.32
CA ILE A 81 -11.46 -0.75 6.89
C ILE A 81 -10.29 -1.38 6.15
N TRP A 82 -10.57 -2.46 5.44
CA TRP A 82 -9.56 -3.28 4.76
C TRP A 82 -9.52 -3.01 3.26
N PHE A 83 -8.29 -2.94 2.73
CA PHE A 83 -8.00 -2.77 1.31
C PHE A 83 -6.94 -3.76 0.83
N ASN A 84 -7.28 -4.58 -0.17
CA ASN A 84 -6.25 -5.19 -1.01
C ASN A 84 -5.74 -4.16 -2.06
N GLY A 85 -4.63 -4.52 -2.72
CA GLY A 85 -3.94 -3.67 -3.70
C GLY A 85 -4.27 -3.99 -5.17
N GLY A 86 -3.28 -4.50 -5.89
CA GLY A 86 -3.31 -4.72 -7.35
C GLY A 86 -2.42 -3.74 -8.10
N PRO A 87 -2.90 -2.53 -8.48
CA PRO A 87 -4.21 -1.95 -8.21
C PRO A 87 -5.38 -2.64 -8.91
N GLY A 88 -6.54 -2.66 -8.26
CA GLY A 88 -7.80 -3.16 -8.82
C GLY A 88 -8.16 -4.58 -8.41
N CYS A 89 -7.50 -5.11 -7.37
CA CYS A 89 -7.82 -6.41 -6.78
C CYS A 89 -8.82 -6.27 -5.62
N SER A 90 -9.72 -7.25 -5.53
CA SER A 90 -10.82 -7.29 -4.59
C SER A 90 -10.32 -7.42 -3.16
N SER A 91 -10.97 -6.70 -2.25
CA SER A 91 -10.71 -6.82 -0.80
C SER A 91 -11.26 -8.12 -0.22
N LEU A 92 -12.03 -8.88 -1.01
CA LEU A 92 -12.44 -10.23 -0.64
C LEU A 92 -11.27 -11.20 -0.60
N ILE A 93 -10.13 -10.88 -1.22
CA ILE A 93 -8.90 -11.68 -1.09
C ILE A 93 -8.52 -11.77 0.39
N GLY A 94 -8.30 -10.63 1.06
CA GLY A 94 -7.98 -10.62 2.49
C GLY A 94 -9.08 -11.27 3.35
N LEU A 95 -10.36 -11.11 2.95
CA LEU A 95 -11.48 -11.76 3.63
C LEU A 95 -11.38 -13.30 3.60
N THR A 96 -11.02 -13.88 2.45
CA THR A 96 -11.05 -15.34 2.24
C THR A 96 -9.72 -16.04 2.41
N THR A 97 -8.61 -15.32 2.57
CA THR A 97 -7.27 -15.95 2.70
C THR A 97 -6.56 -15.61 4.00
N GLY A 98 -7.05 -14.61 4.73
CA GLY A 98 -6.24 -13.97 5.76
C GLY A 98 -6.98 -13.56 7.01
N ASN A 99 -7.57 -12.38 6.95
CA ASN A 99 -8.08 -11.66 8.12
C ASN A 99 -9.60 -11.73 8.27
N GLY A 100 -10.31 -12.29 7.27
CA GLY A 100 -11.75 -12.42 7.35
C GLY A 100 -12.22 -13.63 8.16
N PRO A 101 -13.55 -13.76 8.33
CA PRO A 101 -14.16 -14.79 9.15
C PRO A 101 -14.03 -16.21 8.59
N ILE A 102 -13.55 -16.35 7.36
CA ILE A 102 -13.51 -17.60 6.60
C ILE A 102 -12.19 -17.76 5.85
N THR A 103 -11.79 -18.99 5.61
CA THR A 103 -10.71 -19.33 4.69
C THR A 103 -11.07 -20.55 3.86
N PHE A 104 -10.55 -20.67 2.65
CA PHE A 104 -10.72 -21.88 1.84
C PHE A 104 -10.10 -23.09 2.53
N ASP A 105 -10.76 -24.25 2.42
CA ASP A 105 -10.25 -25.53 2.89
C ASP A 105 -9.30 -26.13 1.85
N GLY A 106 -8.03 -25.75 1.91
CA GLY A 106 -7.02 -26.14 0.93
C GLY A 106 -7.40 -25.70 -0.49
N ASN A 107 -7.42 -26.62 -1.44
CA ASN A 107 -7.72 -26.34 -2.85
C ASN A 107 -9.21 -26.57 -3.21
N SER A 108 -10.11 -26.27 -2.27
CA SER A 108 -11.55 -26.48 -2.40
C SER A 108 -12.29 -25.16 -2.26
N THR A 109 -13.42 -25.02 -2.94
CA THR A 109 -14.34 -23.88 -2.76
C THR A 109 -15.17 -23.95 -1.47
N GLN A 110 -14.91 -24.93 -0.60
CA GLN A 110 -15.48 -24.99 0.74
C GLN A 110 -14.75 -24.02 1.67
N PHE A 111 -15.52 -23.34 2.53
CA PHE A 111 -14.97 -22.46 3.56
C PHE A 111 -14.97 -23.13 4.93
N ILE A 112 -13.92 -22.87 5.69
CA ILE A 112 -13.83 -23.15 7.12
C ILE A 112 -13.73 -21.83 7.91
N ARG A 113 -14.12 -21.86 9.18
CA ARG A 113 -13.99 -20.69 10.07
C ARG A 113 -12.53 -20.35 10.30
N ASN A 114 -12.19 -19.08 10.14
CA ASN A 114 -10.86 -18.58 10.45
C ASN A 114 -10.72 -18.27 11.96
N PRO A 115 -9.87 -19.01 12.71
CA PRO A 115 -9.62 -18.71 14.11
C PRO A 115 -8.92 -17.36 14.34
N HIS A 116 -8.30 -16.80 13.31
CA HIS A 116 -7.54 -15.54 13.32
C HIS A 116 -8.28 -14.38 12.65
N SER A 117 -9.61 -14.41 12.69
CA SER A 117 -10.41 -13.36 12.06
C SER A 117 -10.32 -12.04 12.81
N TRP A 118 -10.15 -10.95 12.06
CA TRP A 118 -10.14 -9.58 12.56
C TRP A 118 -11.52 -9.08 13.00
N THR A 119 -12.61 -9.81 12.71
CA THR A 119 -13.92 -9.57 13.34
C THR A 119 -13.84 -9.75 14.86
N LYS A 120 -12.83 -10.47 15.37
CA LYS A 120 -12.55 -10.57 16.81
C LYS A 120 -11.86 -9.33 17.39
N LEU A 121 -11.45 -8.38 16.53
CA LEU A 121 -10.70 -7.16 16.87
C LEU A 121 -11.50 -5.88 16.59
N GLY A 122 -12.63 -6.00 15.90
CA GLY A 122 -13.51 -4.88 15.62
C GLY A 122 -14.60 -5.22 14.61
N ASN A 123 -15.36 -4.20 14.22
CA ASN A 123 -16.17 -4.27 13.02
C ASN A 123 -15.21 -4.19 11.81
N VAL A 124 -15.40 -5.02 10.79
CA VAL A 124 -14.50 -5.06 9.63
C VAL A 124 -15.26 -4.76 8.36
N LEU A 125 -14.82 -3.73 7.64
CA LEU A 125 -15.39 -3.30 6.37
C LEU A 125 -14.41 -3.62 5.23
N TYR A 126 -14.76 -4.63 4.43
CA TYR A 126 -14.06 -4.96 3.19
C TYR A 126 -14.65 -4.14 2.05
N VAL A 127 -13.79 -3.49 1.26
CA VAL A 127 -14.24 -2.61 0.17
C VAL A 127 -13.56 -2.95 -1.14
N ASP A 128 -14.36 -3.31 -2.14
CA ASP A 128 -13.87 -3.53 -3.51
C ASP A 128 -13.71 -2.18 -4.21
N GLN A 129 -12.51 -1.63 -4.14
CA GLN A 129 -12.18 -0.36 -4.78
C GLN A 129 -10.90 -0.52 -5.62
N PRO A 130 -10.72 0.24 -6.71
CA PRO A 130 -11.59 1.29 -7.23
C PRO A 130 -12.91 0.80 -7.88
N VAL A 131 -13.69 1.74 -8.41
CA VAL A 131 -14.89 1.44 -9.21
C VAL A 131 -14.54 0.44 -10.34
N GLY A 132 -15.26 -0.69 -10.39
CA GLY A 132 -15.00 -1.80 -11.32
C GLY A 132 -14.16 -2.97 -10.79
N THR A 133 -13.65 -2.90 -9.56
CA THR A 133 -12.94 -4.01 -8.88
C THR A 133 -13.91 -5.05 -8.31
N GLY A 134 -13.61 -6.34 -8.45
CA GLY A 134 -14.40 -7.41 -7.82
C GLY A 134 -15.88 -7.33 -8.18
N TYR A 135 -16.75 -7.13 -7.20
CA TYR A 135 -18.19 -6.92 -7.42
C TYR A 135 -18.61 -5.47 -7.69
N SER A 136 -17.71 -4.50 -7.57
CA SER A 136 -17.97 -3.10 -7.91
C SER A 136 -18.22 -2.91 -9.40
N THR A 137 -19.16 -2.05 -9.74
CA THR A 137 -19.61 -1.82 -11.12
C THR A 137 -19.08 -0.50 -11.65
N ALA A 138 -18.84 -0.44 -12.96
CA ALA A 138 -18.35 0.75 -13.64
C ALA A 138 -19.26 1.12 -14.82
N SER A 139 -19.52 2.41 -14.97
CA SER A 139 -20.24 2.97 -16.12
C SER A 139 -19.42 2.93 -17.40
N PHE A 140 -20.07 3.16 -18.55
CA PHE A 140 -19.39 3.52 -19.79
C PHE A 140 -19.57 5.02 -20.09
N PRO A 141 -18.50 5.79 -20.38
CA PRO A 141 -17.09 5.38 -20.46
C PRO A 141 -16.49 5.00 -19.09
N TYR A 142 -15.43 4.18 -19.11
CA TYR A 142 -14.80 3.68 -17.89
C TYR A 142 -14.26 4.83 -17.01
N PRO A 143 -14.57 4.86 -15.69
CA PRO A 143 -14.38 6.04 -14.84
C PRO A 143 -12.94 6.21 -14.33
N VAL A 144 -12.22 5.10 -14.09
CA VAL A 144 -10.87 5.13 -13.52
C VAL A 144 -9.89 5.64 -14.57
N LYS A 145 -9.15 6.69 -14.20
CA LYS A 145 -8.15 7.34 -15.09
C LYS A 145 -6.81 7.60 -14.41
N ASN A 146 -6.82 7.84 -13.10
CA ASN A 146 -5.63 8.08 -12.28
C ASN A 146 -5.98 7.92 -10.79
N ASN A 147 -4.96 7.96 -9.93
CA ASN A 147 -5.11 7.81 -8.49
C ASN A 147 -5.88 8.96 -7.81
N ASP A 148 -5.90 10.17 -8.38
CA ASP A 148 -6.71 11.28 -7.87
C ASP A 148 -8.20 10.99 -8.00
N ARG A 149 -8.62 10.42 -9.14
CA ARG A 149 -10.00 9.97 -9.35
C ARG A 149 -10.37 8.84 -8.39
N VAL A 150 -9.48 7.86 -8.20
CA VAL A 150 -9.68 6.76 -7.22
C VAL A 150 -9.91 7.33 -5.82
N THR A 151 -9.06 8.25 -5.38
CA THR A 151 -9.17 8.92 -4.07
C THR A 151 -10.48 9.69 -3.93
N THR A 152 -10.84 10.46 -4.96
CA THR A 152 -12.07 11.25 -4.96
C THR A 152 -13.32 10.38 -4.92
N ASP A 153 -13.35 9.31 -5.72
CA ASP A 153 -14.50 8.38 -5.78
C ASP A 153 -14.67 7.62 -4.47
N PHE A 154 -13.58 7.05 -3.92
CA PHE A 154 -13.66 6.32 -2.67
C PHE A 154 -14.08 7.21 -1.50
N THR A 155 -13.51 8.41 -1.37
CA THR A 155 -13.85 9.29 -0.24
C THR A 155 -15.26 9.86 -0.33
N GLN A 156 -15.77 10.12 -1.54
CA GLN A 156 -17.19 10.46 -1.73
C GLN A 156 -18.11 9.28 -1.41
N TRP A 157 -17.73 8.08 -1.84
CA TRP A 157 -18.47 6.87 -1.52
C TRP A 157 -18.51 6.60 -0.02
N LEU A 158 -17.38 6.73 0.70
CA LEU A 158 -17.31 6.49 2.14
C LEU A 158 -18.20 7.47 2.93
N ARG A 159 -18.29 8.73 2.49
CA ARG A 159 -19.26 9.70 3.03
C ARG A 159 -20.70 9.26 2.79
N GLY A 160 -20.98 8.68 1.62
CA GLY A 160 -22.26 8.07 1.29
C GLY A 160 -22.56 6.87 2.19
N PHE A 161 -21.59 5.97 2.36
CA PHE A 161 -21.67 4.78 3.20
C PHE A 161 -22.04 5.13 4.65
N PHE A 162 -21.41 6.14 5.25
CA PHE A 162 -21.75 6.58 6.61
C PHE A 162 -23.15 7.19 6.75
N LYS A 163 -23.83 7.56 5.65
CA LYS A 163 -25.26 7.91 5.74
C LYS A 163 -26.12 6.67 5.98
N TYR A 164 -25.75 5.53 5.42
CA TYR A 164 -26.41 4.24 5.66
C TYR A 164 -26.03 3.65 7.02
N PHE A 165 -24.75 3.76 7.40
CA PHE A 165 -24.21 3.22 8.65
C PHE A 165 -23.65 4.34 9.57
N PRO A 166 -24.48 5.29 10.03
CA PRO A 166 -24.00 6.48 10.76
C PRO A 166 -23.40 6.19 12.13
N HIS A 167 -23.72 5.04 12.72
CA HIS A 167 -23.14 4.59 13.98
C HIS A 167 -21.66 4.21 13.83
N LEU A 168 -21.23 3.78 12.65
CA LEU A 168 -19.84 3.40 12.37
C LEU A 168 -18.91 4.60 12.23
N GLN A 169 -19.41 5.77 11.80
CA GLN A 169 -18.59 6.98 11.61
C GLN A 169 -17.94 7.45 12.93
N LYS A 170 -18.55 7.12 14.08
CA LYS A 170 -18.11 7.54 15.41
C LYS A 170 -17.13 6.55 16.07
N LYS A 171 -16.91 5.39 15.46
CA LYS A 171 -16.00 4.36 15.96
C LYS A 171 -14.54 4.79 15.76
N GLN A 172 -13.63 4.14 16.47
CA GLN A 172 -12.20 4.26 16.27
C GLN A 172 -11.84 3.59 14.93
N ILE A 173 -11.37 4.39 13.97
CA ILE A 173 -11.15 3.93 12.59
C ILE A 173 -9.69 3.53 12.41
N HIS A 174 -9.49 2.35 11.86
CA HIS A 174 -8.20 1.81 11.49
C HIS A 174 -8.21 1.51 9.99
N LEU A 175 -7.33 2.15 9.23
CA LEU A 175 -7.20 1.94 7.79
C LEU A 175 -6.08 0.94 7.53
N MET A 176 -6.41 -0.25 7.05
CA MET A 176 -5.45 -1.33 6.94
C MET A 176 -5.49 -1.95 5.54
N GLY A 177 -4.33 -2.40 5.06
CA GLY A 177 -4.27 -3.02 3.75
C GLY A 177 -2.86 -3.44 3.36
N GLU A 178 -2.78 -4.07 2.19
CA GLU A 178 -1.52 -4.57 1.65
C GLU A 178 -1.20 -4.03 0.25
N SER A 179 0.05 -4.16 -0.18
CA SER A 179 0.45 -3.96 -1.57
C SER A 179 0.19 -2.52 -2.05
N TYR A 180 -0.50 -2.33 -3.17
CA TYR A 180 -0.90 -1.02 -3.66
C TYR A 180 -1.81 -0.23 -2.70
N ALA A 181 -2.37 -0.86 -1.66
CA ALA A 181 -3.03 -0.12 -0.58
C ALA A 181 -2.07 0.82 0.17
N GLY A 182 -0.75 0.62 0.07
CA GLY A 182 0.26 1.58 0.49
C GLY A 182 0.14 2.96 -0.20
N ILE A 183 -0.45 3.02 -1.39
CA ILE A 183 -0.86 4.27 -2.05
C ILE A 183 -2.26 4.68 -1.60
N TYR A 184 -3.23 3.76 -1.63
CA TYR A 184 -4.62 4.11 -1.35
C TYR A 184 -4.81 4.71 0.05
N ILE A 185 -4.34 4.02 1.09
CA ILE A 185 -4.64 4.36 2.48
C ILE A 185 -4.14 5.77 2.84
N PRO A 186 -2.88 6.16 2.58
CA PRO A 186 -2.41 7.50 2.91
C PRO A 186 -3.15 8.59 2.14
N TYR A 187 -3.44 8.37 0.85
CA TYR A 187 -4.18 9.35 0.03
C TYR A 187 -5.63 9.50 0.51
N PHE A 188 -6.31 8.38 0.83
CA PHE A 188 -7.66 8.40 1.38
C PHE A 188 -7.70 9.11 2.73
N ALA A 189 -6.77 8.78 3.64
CA ALA A 189 -6.68 9.42 4.94
C ALA A 189 -6.42 10.93 4.83
N SER A 190 -5.50 11.34 3.93
CA SER A 190 -5.22 12.75 3.66
C SER A 190 -6.47 13.49 3.18
N GLU A 191 -7.19 12.96 2.19
CA GLU A 191 -8.39 13.63 1.66
C GLU A 191 -9.53 13.66 2.70
N LEU A 192 -9.70 12.61 3.50
CA LEU A 192 -10.71 12.55 4.55
C LEU A 192 -10.43 13.51 5.71
N LEU A 193 -9.16 13.74 6.07
CA LEU A 193 -8.79 14.49 7.28
C LEU A 193 -8.29 15.91 7.01
N GLU A 194 -7.62 16.12 5.89
CA GLU A 194 -6.96 17.39 5.54
C GLU A 194 -7.64 18.11 4.36
N GLY A 195 -8.38 17.36 3.53
CA GLY A 195 -9.11 17.81 2.35
C GLY A 195 -10.15 18.90 2.62
N LYS A 196 -10.62 19.56 1.56
CA LYS A 196 -11.56 20.70 1.67
C LYS A 196 -12.87 20.31 2.35
N ASP A 197 -13.34 19.11 2.06
CA ASP A 197 -14.58 18.57 2.60
C ASP A 197 -14.30 17.65 3.80
N SER A 198 -13.19 17.78 4.53
CA SER A 198 -12.77 16.86 5.61
C SER A 198 -13.94 16.34 6.48
N LEU A 199 -13.96 15.03 6.73
CA LEU A 199 -14.98 14.37 7.55
C LEU A 199 -14.46 14.25 8.99
N PRO A 200 -15.28 14.52 10.03
CA PRO A 200 -14.87 14.32 11.41
C PRO A 200 -14.86 12.83 11.73
N LEU A 201 -13.74 12.17 11.38
CA LEU A 201 -13.46 10.78 11.64
C LEU A 201 -12.43 10.64 12.77
N ASP A 202 -12.60 9.61 13.60
CA ASP A 202 -11.65 9.27 14.63
C ASP A 202 -10.64 8.24 14.11
N VAL A 203 -9.81 8.63 13.12
CA VAL A 203 -8.78 7.75 12.56
C VAL A 203 -7.64 7.62 13.57
N ARG A 204 -7.42 6.39 14.06
CA ARG A 204 -6.42 6.07 15.09
C ARG A 204 -5.15 5.49 14.53
N SER A 205 -5.27 4.60 13.55
CA SER A 205 -4.09 3.96 12.97
C SER A 205 -4.21 3.70 11.46
N MET A 206 -3.04 3.57 10.84
CA MET A 206 -2.86 3.04 9.50
C MET A 206 -1.91 1.85 9.55
N SER A 207 -2.23 0.76 8.86
CA SER A 207 -1.37 -0.42 8.75
C SER A 207 -1.12 -0.76 7.29
N LEU A 208 0.14 -0.73 6.85
CA LEU A 208 0.55 -0.97 5.46
C LEU A 208 1.46 -2.20 5.40
N GLY A 209 0.90 -3.32 4.92
CA GLY A 209 1.63 -4.56 4.68
C GLY A 209 2.25 -4.60 3.30
N ASP A 210 3.54 -4.91 3.20
CA ASP A 210 4.27 -5.12 1.94
C ASP A 210 3.88 -4.05 0.90
N GLY A 211 3.83 -2.81 1.38
CA GLY A 211 3.04 -1.75 0.74
C GLY A 211 3.87 -0.86 -0.18
N SER A 212 3.28 -0.43 -1.30
CA SER A 212 3.85 0.61 -2.16
C SER A 212 3.60 2.00 -1.59
N TRP A 213 4.47 2.49 -0.70
CA TRP A 213 4.29 3.80 -0.05
C TRP A 213 5.53 4.72 -0.08
N GLY A 214 6.69 4.18 -0.48
CA GLY A 214 7.96 4.90 -0.53
C GLY A 214 8.43 5.24 -1.94
N ASN A 215 9.65 5.79 -2.04
CA ASN A 215 10.28 6.10 -3.33
C ASN A 215 10.35 4.84 -4.21
N GLY A 216 9.81 4.91 -5.44
CA GLY A 216 9.78 3.78 -6.37
C GLY A 216 11.14 3.19 -6.75
N ALA A 217 12.21 3.98 -6.71
CA ALA A 217 13.57 3.45 -6.88
C ALA A 217 14.01 2.61 -5.68
N ALA A 218 13.75 3.10 -4.46
CA ALA A 218 14.08 2.38 -3.22
C ALA A 218 13.27 1.09 -3.09
N MET A 219 11.97 1.18 -3.32
CA MET A 219 11.02 0.06 -3.23
C MET A 219 11.19 -0.99 -4.36
N ALA A 220 12.05 -0.74 -5.34
CA ALA A 220 12.29 -1.68 -6.45
C ALA A 220 13.79 -1.88 -6.74
N ALA A 221 14.40 -1.01 -7.54
CA ALA A 221 15.73 -1.24 -8.11
C ALA A 221 16.85 -1.24 -7.05
N VAL A 222 16.87 -0.24 -6.16
CA VAL A 222 17.95 -0.05 -5.18
C VAL A 222 18.05 -1.21 -4.19
N ALA A 223 16.91 -1.79 -3.84
CA ALA A 223 16.84 -2.86 -2.86
C ALA A 223 17.11 -4.26 -3.45
N MET A 224 17.01 -4.42 -4.78
CA MET A 224 16.93 -5.75 -5.41
C MET A 224 18.23 -6.54 -5.30
N GLY A 225 19.40 -5.97 -5.62
CA GLY A 225 20.67 -6.71 -5.51
C GLY A 225 20.93 -7.23 -4.10
N LYS A 226 20.69 -6.38 -3.09
CA LYS A 226 20.73 -6.75 -1.67
C LYS A 226 19.74 -7.85 -1.32
N PHE A 227 18.50 -7.78 -1.83
CA PHE A 227 17.50 -8.82 -1.63
C PHE A 227 17.96 -10.17 -2.19
N LEU A 228 18.39 -10.21 -3.46
CA LEU A 228 18.87 -11.44 -4.11
C LEU A 228 20.01 -12.09 -3.32
N ARG A 229 20.99 -11.30 -2.86
CA ARG A 229 22.08 -11.79 -2.02
C ARG A 229 21.59 -12.31 -0.67
N SER A 230 20.65 -11.61 -0.02
CA SER A 230 20.09 -12.04 1.28
C SER A 230 19.34 -13.37 1.19
N GLN A 231 18.79 -13.70 0.01
CA GLN A 231 17.98 -14.88 -0.24
C GLN A 231 18.71 -15.99 -1.02
N LEU A 232 20.05 -15.94 -1.07
CA LEU A 232 20.87 -16.87 -1.86
C LEU A 232 20.59 -18.36 -1.53
N GLY A 233 20.35 -18.69 -0.26
CA GLY A 233 20.03 -20.05 0.17
C GLY A 233 18.75 -20.60 -0.46
N LEU A 234 17.75 -19.74 -0.69
CA LEU A 234 16.50 -20.12 -1.32
C LEU A 234 16.60 -20.04 -2.84
N LEU A 235 17.06 -18.92 -3.40
CA LEU A 235 17.03 -18.68 -4.84
C LEU A 235 18.05 -19.53 -5.61
N GLN A 236 19.18 -19.86 -4.98
CA GLN A 236 20.28 -20.63 -5.58
C GLN A 236 20.73 -20.00 -6.90
N ILE A 237 20.95 -18.68 -6.89
CA ILE A 237 21.49 -17.93 -8.04
C ILE A 237 23.00 -18.17 -8.10
N PRO A 238 23.56 -18.56 -9.26
CA PRO A 238 25.01 -18.67 -9.46
C PRO A 238 25.75 -17.35 -9.15
N GLU A 239 26.96 -17.43 -8.57
CA GLU A 239 27.71 -16.24 -8.15
C GLU A 239 28.12 -15.35 -9.34
N ASP A 240 28.38 -15.93 -10.52
CA ASP A 240 28.68 -15.18 -11.73
C ASP A 240 27.49 -14.34 -12.20
N VAL A 241 26.26 -14.84 -12.07
CA VAL A 241 25.03 -14.07 -12.30
C VAL A 241 24.83 -13.01 -11.22
N LEU A 242 24.99 -13.37 -9.93
CA LEU A 242 24.86 -12.40 -8.83
C LEU A 242 25.83 -11.23 -8.97
N SER A 243 27.07 -11.49 -9.40
CA SER A 243 28.09 -10.46 -9.59
C SER A 243 27.69 -9.37 -10.59
N VAL A 244 26.81 -9.70 -11.55
CA VAL A 244 26.27 -8.73 -12.50
C VAL A 244 25.31 -7.75 -11.81
N PHE A 245 24.53 -8.22 -10.83
CA PHE A 245 23.67 -7.35 -10.04
C PHE A 245 24.49 -6.43 -9.13
N ASP A 246 25.63 -6.88 -8.58
CA ASP A 246 26.53 -5.99 -7.83
C ASP A 246 27.22 -4.95 -8.73
N GLU A 247 27.64 -5.36 -9.93
CA GLU A 247 28.18 -4.46 -10.95
C GLU A 247 27.16 -3.35 -11.26
N ALA A 248 25.88 -3.71 -11.34
CA ALA A 248 24.79 -2.77 -11.55
C ALA A 248 24.58 -1.85 -10.34
N ASP A 249 24.56 -2.39 -9.12
CA ASP A 249 24.39 -1.62 -7.88
C ASP A 249 25.53 -0.60 -7.70
N GLU A 250 26.78 -0.97 -8.03
CA GLU A 250 27.93 -0.07 -8.04
C GLU A 250 27.79 1.01 -9.12
N THR A 251 27.52 0.60 -10.36
CA THR A 251 27.41 1.52 -11.50
C THR A 251 26.29 2.54 -11.33
N CYS A 252 25.19 2.11 -10.70
CA CYS A 252 24.01 2.95 -10.48
C CYS A 252 24.05 3.73 -9.16
N GLY A 253 25.08 3.54 -8.34
CA GLY A 253 25.24 4.23 -7.04
C GLY A 253 24.26 3.74 -5.97
N PHE A 254 23.70 2.54 -6.11
CA PHE A 254 22.77 1.97 -5.13
C PHE A 254 23.50 1.60 -3.82
N ASN A 255 24.78 1.24 -3.92
CA ASN A 255 25.64 0.98 -2.76
C ASN A 255 25.70 2.17 -1.79
N ASP A 256 25.75 3.40 -2.30
CA ASP A 256 25.77 4.61 -1.46
C ASP A 256 24.44 4.77 -0.72
N VAL A 257 23.31 4.56 -1.40
CA VAL A 257 21.97 4.62 -0.79
C VAL A 257 21.82 3.57 0.31
N LEU A 258 22.26 2.34 0.05
CA LEU A 258 22.22 1.23 1.01
C LEU A 258 23.13 1.47 2.23
N ALA A 259 24.30 2.09 2.00
CA ALA A 259 25.22 2.46 3.07
C ALA A 259 24.64 3.57 3.94
N GLU A 260 24.14 4.65 3.34
CA GLU A 260 23.48 5.76 4.05
C GLU A 260 22.26 5.29 4.84
N SER A 261 21.43 4.42 4.26
CA SER A 261 20.24 3.86 4.94
C SER A 261 20.58 2.89 6.08
N SER A 262 21.84 2.49 6.22
CA SER A 262 22.29 1.59 7.29
C SER A 262 22.81 2.36 8.51
N ILE A 263 22.82 3.70 8.49
CA ILE A 263 23.28 4.57 9.58
C ILE A 263 22.07 4.99 10.45
N TYR A 264 22.22 4.84 11.77
CA TYR A 264 21.17 5.11 12.76
C TYR A 264 21.71 6.01 13.90
N PRO A 265 21.07 7.15 14.21
CA PRO A 265 20.07 7.83 13.38
C PRO A 265 20.68 8.29 12.03
N PRO A 266 19.87 8.48 10.98
CA PRO A 266 20.34 9.06 9.73
C PRO A 266 20.99 10.44 9.94
N GLU A 267 22.16 10.67 9.35
CA GLU A 267 22.89 11.93 9.48
C GLU A 267 22.24 13.08 8.69
N ALA A 268 21.62 12.73 7.56
CA ALA A 268 20.95 13.66 6.66
C ALA A 268 19.92 12.91 5.80
N ARG A 269 19.16 13.68 5.00
CA ARG A 269 18.24 13.12 4.01
C ARG A 269 19.02 12.29 2.99
N ILE A 270 18.60 11.04 2.81
CA ILE A 270 19.21 10.09 1.89
C ILE A 270 18.84 10.49 0.47
N HIS A 271 19.84 10.67 -0.39
CA HIS A 271 19.59 10.97 -1.80
C HIS A 271 19.25 9.69 -2.55
N ILE A 272 17.97 9.32 -2.53
CA ILE A 272 17.45 8.26 -3.36
C ILE A 272 17.16 8.86 -4.73
N PRO A 273 17.80 8.40 -5.82
CA PRO A 273 17.56 8.98 -7.12
C PRO A 273 16.09 8.78 -7.52
N GLY A 274 15.55 9.73 -8.28
CA GLY A 274 14.17 9.67 -8.69
C GLY A 274 13.92 8.56 -9.71
N ASN A 275 12.92 7.72 -9.47
CA ASN A 275 12.22 6.94 -10.49
C ASN A 275 10.74 7.33 -10.53
N PRO A 276 10.40 8.60 -10.85
CA PRO A 276 9.02 9.08 -10.78
C PRO A 276 8.09 8.36 -11.77
N GLU A 277 8.66 7.74 -12.80
CA GLU A 277 7.93 7.08 -13.87
C GLU A 277 7.67 5.59 -13.57
N TYR A 278 8.25 5.01 -12.50
CA TYR A 278 8.03 3.61 -12.07
C TYR A 278 8.18 2.56 -13.19
N PHE A 279 9.04 2.82 -14.19
CA PHE A 279 9.08 2.00 -15.41
C PHE A 279 9.39 0.52 -15.18
N ASN A 280 10.11 0.19 -14.12
CA ASN A 280 10.51 -1.18 -13.78
C ASN A 280 9.31 -2.08 -13.41
N LEU A 281 8.22 -1.49 -12.89
CA LEU A 281 6.97 -2.19 -12.56
C LEU A 281 5.96 -2.16 -13.71
N ARG A 282 6.17 -1.32 -14.73
CA ARG A 282 5.21 -1.03 -15.83
C ARG A 282 5.44 -1.83 -17.11
N ARG A 283 6.34 -2.81 -17.07
CA ARG A 283 6.86 -3.47 -18.28
C ARG A 283 5.80 -4.21 -19.10
N ARG A 284 4.77 -4.80 -18.48
CA ARG A 284 3.76 -5.61 -19.22
C ARG A 284 2.94 -4.79 -20.23
N ASP A 285 2.68 -3.51 -19.95
CA ASP A 285 1.89 -2.64 -20.85
C ASP A 285 2.75 -1.90 -21.88
N LEU A 286 4.07 -1.97 -21.75
CA LEU A 286 5.02 -1.47 -22.74
C LEU A 286 5.29 -2.49 -23.85
N ALA A 287 4.30 -3.34 -24.21
CA ALA A 287 4.39 -4.25 -25.35
C ALA A 287 4.79 -3.54 -26.67
N ASN A 288 4.56 -2.22 -26.77
CA ASN A 288 4.98 -1.39 -27.90
C ASN A 288 6.28 -0.60 -27.67
N ALA A 289 6.84 -0.61 -26.45
CA ALA A 289 8.08 0.08 -26.07
C ALA A 289 9.18 -0.87 -25.59
N VAL A 290 8.99 -2.19 -25.72
CA VAL A 290 10.08 -3.16 -25.75
C VAL A 290 10.93 -2.82 -26.97
N ASN A 291 11.87 -1.91 -26.78
CA ASN A 291 12.97 -1.78 -27.72
C ASN A 291 13.67 -3.15 -27.74
N ALA A 292 14.17 -3.59 -28.89
CA ALA A 292 14.82 -4.90 -29.10
C ALA A 292 16.10 -5.15 -28.24
N ALA A 293 16.30 -4.39 -27.17
CA ALA A 293 17.48 -4.36 -26.31
C ALA A 293 17.27 -5.02 -24.94
N CYS A 294 16.03 -5.41 -24.60
CA CYS A 294 15.72 -6.08 -23.34
C CYS A 294 15.54 -7.57 -23.55
N ASP A 295 16.32 -8.36 -22.82
CA ASP A 295 16.10 -9.79 -22.71
C ASP A 295 15.03 -10.03 -21.64
N ILE A 296 13.93 -10.69 -22.04
CA ILE A 296 12.78 -11.04 -21.18
C ILE A 296 12.86 -12.47 -20.65
N SER A 297 13.92 -13.21 -20.98
CA SER A 297 14.19 -14.55 -20.48
C SER A 297 15.70 -14.80 -20.36
N PRO A 298 16.46 -13.91 -19.69
CA PRO A 298 17.90 -14.08 -19.55
C PRO A 298 18.20 -15.28 -18.66
N THR A 299 19.18 -16.10 -19.06
CA THR A 299 19.60 -17.29 -18.31
C THR A 299 21.10 -17.33 -18.02
N THR A 300 21.89 -16.54 -18.74
CA THR A 300 23.35 -16.44 -18.60
C THR A 300 23.79 -15.09 -18.01
N PRO A 301 24.99 -14.98 -17.41
CA PRO A 301 25.52 -13.70 -16.92
C PRO A 301 25.56 -12.61 -18.00
N GLU A 302 25.93 -12.96 -19.24
CA GLU A 302 26.00 -12.02 -20.36
C GLU A 302 24.62 -11.49 -20.78
N GLU A 303 23.59 -12.35 -20.79
CA GLU A 303 22.20 -11.95 -21.06
C GLU A 303 21.66 -11.04 -19.96
N VAL A 304 21.90 -11.39 -18.68
CA VAL A 304 21.54 -10.56 -17.53
C VAL A 304 22.23 -9.20 -17.61
N ARG A 305 23.55 -9.18 -17.87
CA ARG A 305 24.35 -7.94 -17.99
C ARG A 305 23.82 -7.08 -19.14
N THR A 306 23.57 -7.68 -20.29
CA THR A 306 23.05 -6.97 -21.46
C THR A 306 21.67 -6.38 -21.18
N SER A 307 20.79 -7.14 -20.51
CA SER A 307 19.44 -6.69 -20.14
C SER A 307 19.50 -5.45 -19.23
N ILE A 308 20.30 -5.51 -18.16
CA ILE A 308 20.45 -4.42 -17.19
C ILE A 308 21.06 -3.17 -17.82
N PHE A 309 22.23 -3.29 -18.47
CA PHE A 309 23.00 -2.14 -18.94
C PHE A 309 22.54 -1.55 -20.27
N ASN A 310 21.61 -2.21 -20.97
CA ASN A 310 20.89 -1.60 -22.09
C ASN A 310 19.75 -0.69 -21.64
N SER A 311 19.38 -0.74 -20.36
CA SER A 311 18.41 0.15 -19.73
C SER A 311 19.11 1.26 -18.94
N THR A 312 18.35 2.29 -18.56
CA THR A 312 18.80 3.16 -17.46
C THR A 312 18.72 2.36 -16.15
N CYS A 313 19.39 2.82 -15.08
CA CYS A 313 19.31 2.22 -13.75
C CYS A 313 17.87 2.07 -13.20
N TYR A 314 16.92 2.79 -13.79
CA TYR A 314 15.49 2.79 -13.47
C TYR A 314 14.62 2.59 -14.70
N GLY A 315 15.18 1.97 -15.73
CA GLY A 315 14.51 1.69 -16.98
C GLY A 315 13.75 0.37 -16.92
N PRO A 316 12.94 0.08 -17.94
CA PRO A 316 12.07 -1.10 -17.98
C PRO A 316 12.81 -2.43 -17.86
N CYS A 317 14.14 -2.45 -17.94
CA CYS A 317 14.98 -3.65 -17.91
C CYS A 317 16.12 -3.48 -16.90
N ALA A 318 15.93 -2.62 -15.91
CA ALA A 318 16.86 -2.46 -14.81
C ALA A 318 16.84 -3.69 -13.88
N VAL A 319 17.65 -3.60 -12.82
CA VAL A 319 17.90 -4.62 -11.79
C VAL A 319 16.64 -5.39 -11.37
N PHE A 320 15.56 -4.70 -10.99
CA PHE A 320 14.31 -5.34 -10.57
C PHE A 320 13.68 -6.22 -11.66
N SER A 321 13.47 -5.66 -12.86
CA SER A 321 12.76 -6.34 -13.94
C SER A 321 13.60 -7.49 -14.50
N THR A 322 14.91 -7.31 -14.63
CA THR A 322 15.81 -8.39 -15.05
C THR A 322 15.90 -9.51 -14.02
N ALA A 323 15.90 -9.20 -12.71
CA ALA A 323 15.86 -10.21 -11.66
C ALA A 323 14.59 -11.07 -11.77
N SER A 324 13.43 -10.42 -11.96
CA SER A 324 12.16 -11.12 -12.18
C SER A 324 12.19 -12.01 -13.42
N ASP A 325 12.69 -11.52 -14.55
CA ASP A 325 12.76 -12.33 -15.77
C ASP A 325 13.72 -13.51 -15.61
N TYR A 326 14.89 -13.27 -15.02
CA TYR A 326 15.90 -14.29 -14.78
C TYR A 326 15.31 -15.43 -13.93
N LEU A 327 14.72 -15.09 -12.79
CA LEU A 327 14.13 -16.08 -11.87
C LEU A 327 12.97 -16.84 -12.51
N THR A 328 12.17 -16.18 -13.33
CA THR A 328 11.11 -16.83 -14.11
C THR A 328 11.70 -17.81 -15.14
N ALA A 329 12.69 -17.37 -15.92
CA ALA A 329 13.32 -18.16 -16.97
C ALA A 329 14.04 -19.40 -16.43
N VAL A 330 14.80 -19.25 -15.34
CA VAL A 330 15.52 -20.40 -14.75
C VAL A 330 14.58 -21.35 -14.01
N SER A 331 13.47 -20.86 -13.46
CA SER A 331 12.47 -21.72 -12.82
C SER A 331 11.73 -22.58 -13.83
N ALA A 332 11.36 -22.04 -14.99
CA ALA A 332 10.77 -22.80 -16.09
C ALA A 332 11.65 -23.98 -16.56
N ASN A 333 12.98 -23.86 -16.43
CA ASN A 333 13.94 -24.90 -16.81
C ASN A 333 14.28 -25.90 -15.69
N ARG A 334 13.81 -25.67 -14.44
CA ARG A 334 14.09 -26.57 -13.30
C ARG A 334 13.01 -27.64 -13.19
N THR A 335 13.40 -28.91 -13.21
CA THR A 335 12.49 -30.06 -13.08
C THR A 335 11.81 -30.18 -11.70
N THR A 336 12.33 -29.50 -10.67
CA THR A 336 11.83 -29.54 -9.29
C THR A 336 11.17 -28.24 -8.82
N ARG A 337 11.30 -27.14 -9.55
CA ARG A 337 10.82 -25.80 -9.15
C ARG A 337 10.29 -25.03 -10.36
N GLY A 338 9.40 -25.67 -11.11
CA GLY A 338 8.94 -25.25 -12.44
C GLY A 338 8.24 -23.88 -12.53
N CYS A 339 8.03 -23.19 -11.40
CA CYS A 339 7.27 -21.95 -11.30
C CYS A 339 7.94 -21.04 -10.28
N PHE A 340 8.12 -19.76 -10.63
CA PHE A 340 8.62 -18.72 -9.74
C PHE A 340 7.46 -17.85 -9.28
N ASP A 341 7.30 -17.72 -7.97
CA ASP A 341 6.36 -16.79 -7.36
C ASP A 341 7.14 -15.57 -6.83
N ILE A 342 6.81 -14.41 -7.37
CA ILE A 342 7.41 -13.13 -6.98
C ILE A 342 6.88 -12.64 -5.62
N TYR A 343 5.70 -13.11 -5.21
CA TYR A 343 5.07 -12.74 -3.96
C TYR A 343 5.59 -13.56 -2.78
N ASP A 344 6.06 -14.78 -3.02
CA ASP A 344 6.74 -15.59 -2.01
C ASP A 344 7.77 -16.49 -2.70
N ILE A 345 9.04 -16.13 -2.60
CA ILE A 345 10.12 -16.85 -3.29
C ILE A 345 10.31 -18.30 -2.80
N SER A 346 9.65 -18.70 -1.72
CA SER A 346 9.67 -20.09 -1.25
C SER A 346 8.69 -21.00 -2.00
N HIS A 347 7.64 -20.42 -2.61
CA HIS A 347 6.64 -21.18 -3.35
C HIS A 347 7.20 -21.84 -4.62
N ASP A 348 6.55 -22.94 -4.99
CA ASP A 348 6.77 -23.67 -6.24
C ASP A 348 5.42 -23.89 -6.96
N CYS A 349 5.39 -24.71 -8.01
CA CYS A 349 4.16 -24.98 -8.78
C CYS A 349 3.05 -25.69 -7.97
N SER A 350 3.32 -26.15 -6.75
CA SER A 350 2.32 -26.79 -5.89
C SER A 350 1.61 -25.80 -4.96
N ALA A 351 2.06 -24.55 -4.92
CA ALA A 351 1.37 -23.50 -4.19
C ALA A 351 -0.05 -23.32 -4.76
N VAL A 352 -1.03 -23.41 -3.87
CA VAL A 352 -2.44 -23.21 -4.23
C VAL A 352 -2.64 -21.72 -4.44
N SER A 353 -3.14 -21.34 -5.62
CA SER A 353 -3.64 -19.98 -5.83
C SER A 353 -5.11 -19.93 -5.45
N GLU A 354 -5.50 -18.97 -4.62
CA GLU A 354 -6.87 -18.82 -4.16
C GLU A 354 -7.73 -18.04 -5.16
N LEU A 355 -7.13 -17.31 -6.10
CA LEU A 355 -7.87 -16.49 -7.07
C LEU A 355 -8.84 -17.32 -7.94
N PRO A 356 -8.47 -18.52 -8.45
CA PRO A 356 -9.41 -19.43 -9.12
C PRO A 356 -10.54 -19.93 -8.21
N LEU A 357 -10.24 -20.25 -6.95
CA LEU A 357 -11.26 -20.70 -5.97
C LEU A 357 -12.26 -19.58 -5.68
N MET A 358 -11.78 -18.34 -5.58
CA MET A 358 -12.62 -17.15 -5.48
C MET A 358 -13.49 -16.99 -6.72
N ALA A 359 -12.92 -17.09 -7.92
CA ALA A 359 -13.68 -17.00 -9.16
C ALA A 359 -14.79 -18.04 -9.26
N GLU A 360 -14.50 -19.29 -8.87
CA GLU A 360 -15.49 -20.36 -8.84
C GLU A 360 -16.58 -20.10 -7.79
N TYR A 361 -16.21 -19.75 -6.55
CA TYR A 361 -17.18 -19.57 -5.47
C TYR A 361 -18.04 -18.30 -5.66
N PHE A 362 -17.40 -17.14 -5.86
CA PHE A 362 -18.08 -15.85 -6.04
C PHE A 362 -18.73 -15.71 -7.43
N GLY A 363 -18.38 -16.58 -8.38
CA GLY A 363 -19.10 -16.74 -9.64
C GLY A 363 -20.47 -17.42 -9.49
N ARG A 364 -20.79 -18.03 -8.35
CA ARG A 364 -22.07 -18.73 -8.19
C ARG A 364 -23.25 -17.79 -8.00
N ALA A 365 -24.34 -18.13 -8.67
CA ALA A 365 -25.61 -17.43 -8.63
C ALA A 365 -26.23 -17.25 -7.23
N ASP A 366 -26.17 -18.31 -6.42
CA ASP A 366 -26.71 -18.33 -5.06
C ASP A 366 -25.86 -17.48 -4.10
N VAL A 367 -24.54 -17.50 -4.27
CA VAL A 367 -23.61 -16.62 -3.54
C VAL A 367 -23.86 -15.16 -3.90
N GLN A 368 -23.94 -14.83 -5.20
CA GLN A 368 -24.23 -13.47 -5.67
C GLN A 368 -25.57 -12.94 -5.12
N THR A 369 -26.59 -13.79 -5.11
CA THR A 369 -27.90 -13.46 -4.52
C THR A 369 -27.79 -13.18 -3.02
N ALA A 370 -27.03 -14.01 -2.28
CA ALA A 370 -26.81 -13.82 -0.84
C ALA A 370 -26.06 -12.52 -0.50
N LEU A 371 -25.21 -12.05 -1.41
CA LEU A 371 -24.42 -10.82 -1.27
C LEU A 371 -25.11 -9.58 -1.86
N HIS A 372 -26.38 -9.69 -2.27
CA HIS A 372 -27.17 -8.60 -2.84
C HIS A 372 -26.52 -7.96 -4.07
N VAL A 373 -25.90 -8.78 -4.92
CA VAL A 373 -25.32 -8.39 -6.21
C VAL A 373 -26.03 -9.11 -7.36
N ASP A 374 -25.93 -8.55 -8.57
CA ASP A 374 -26.56 -9.15 -9.74
C ASP A 374 -26.04 -10.58 -9.99
N ASN A 375 -26.98 -11.50 -10.19
CA ASN A 375 -26.73 -12.90 -10.55
C ASN A 375 -26.27 -13.01 -12.02
N SER A 376 -25.08 -12.48 -12.29
CA SER A 376 -24.45 -12.48 -13.61
C SER A 376 -23.62 -13.74 -13.87
N GLY A 377 -23.26 -14.46 -12.81
CA GLY A 377 -22.29 -15.57 -12.88
C GLY A 377 -20.84 -15.11 -13.05
N LEU A 378 -20.60 -13.80 -13.13
CA LEU A 378 -19.29 -13.23 -13.40
C LEU A 378 -18.68 -12.69 -12.11
N TYR A 379 -17.45 -13.10 -11.82
CA TYR A 379 -16.61 -12.52 -10.79
C TYR A 379 -15.14 -12.64 -11.22
N SER A 380 -14.37 -11.59 -11.00
CA SER A 380 -12.92 -11.63 -11.16
C SER A 380 -12.28 -10.93 -9.97
N ALA A 381 -11.32 -11.62 -9.34
CA ALA A 381 -10.65 -11.10 -8.16
C ALA A 381 -9.80 -9.86 -8.47
N CYS A 382 -9.30 -9.69 -9.70
CA CYS A 382 -8.51 -8.52 -10.09
C CYS A 382 -8.92 -7.99 -11.47
N ASN A 383 -9.07 -6.67 -11.58
CA ASN A 383 -9.44 -6.02 -12.84
C ASN A 383 -8.22 -5.49 -13.61
N SER A 384 -7.83 -6.18 -14.68
CA SER A 384 -6.70 -5.79 -15.54
C SER A 384 -6.86 -4.41 -16.20
N THR A 385 -8.09 -3.94 -16.44
CA THR A 385 -8.32 -2.60 -17.00
C THR A 385 -7.88 -1.53 -16.02
N ILE A 386 -8.21 -1.69 -14.74
CA ILE A 386 -7.78 -0.78 -13.66
C ILE A 386 -6.27 -0.84 -13.52
N LEU A 387 -5.72 -2.06 -13.43
CA LEU A 387 -4.29 -2.30 -13.31
C LEU A 387 -3.51 -1.55 -14.39
N ASN A 388 -3.83 -1.83 -15.65
CA ASN A 388 -3.11 -1.26 -16.79
C ASN A 388 -3.32 0.26 -16.89
N THR A 389 -4.50 0.76 -16.52
CA THR A 389 -4.76 2.21 -16.53
C THR A 389 -3.92 2.93 -15.47
N LEU A 390 -3.92 2.44 -14.23
CA LEU A 390 -3.23 3.11 -13.12
C LEU A 390 -1.70 2.94 -13.18
N LEU A 391 -1.22 1.85 -13.78
CA LEU A 391 0.20 1.65 -14.02
C LEU A 391 0.69 2.37 -15.29
N SER A 392 -0.15 2.72 -16.26
CA SER A 392 0.29 3.46 -17.45
C SER A 392 0.35 4.98 -17.26
N VAL A 393 -0.44 5.56 -16.35
CA VAL A 393 -0.40 6.99 -16.02
C VAL A 393 0.72 7.32 -15.03
N PRO A 394 1.23 8.56 -14.93
CA PRO A 394 2.27 8.92 -13.97
C PRO A 394 1.92 8.46 -12.55
N SER A 395 2.91 7.87 -11.87
CA SER A 395 2.70 7.33 -10.53
C SER A 395 2.36 8.45 -9.55
N PRO A 396 1.52 8.20 -8.53
CA PRO A 396 1.27 9.18 -7.50
C PRO A 396 2.56 9.49 -6.75
N VAL A 397 2.62 10.69 -6.17
CA VAL A 397 3.78 11.08 -5.37
C VAL A 397 3.89 10.13 -4.17
N PRO A 398 5.08 9.56 -3.88
CA PRO A 398 5.27 8.66 -2.75
C PRO A 398 4.73 9.23 -1.43
N PRO A 399 3.81 8.52 -0.75
CA PRO A 399 3.27 8.94 0.55
C PRO A 399 4.32 9.32 1.60
N GLU A 400 5.49 8.66 1.59
CA GLU A 400 6.60 8.94 2.51
C GLU A 400 7.09 10.40 2.49
N TYR A 401 6.95 11.12 1.37
CA TYR A 401 7.54 12.45 1.23
C TYR A 401 6.86 13.51 2.08
N PHE A 402 5.54 13.41 2.24
CA PHE A 402 4.79 14.42 2.98
C PHE A 402 3.44 13.95 3.52
N ILE A 403 2.79 12.95 2.91
CA ILE A 403 1.46 12.50 3.35
C ILE A 403 1.58 11.77 4.69
N LEU A 404 2.38 10.70 4.74
CA LEU A 404 2.61 9.93 5.96
C LEU A 404 3.22 10.79 7.09
N PRO A 405 4.26 11.62 6.85
CA PRO A 405 4.74 12.58 7.83
C PRO A 405 3.66 13.50 8.40
N SER A 406 2.77 14.03 7.55
CA SER A 406 1.69 14.92 7.97
C SER A 406 0.68 14.19 8.84
N LEU A 407 0.21 13.03 8.40
CA LEU A 407 -0.77 12.23 9.14
C LEU A 407 -0.25 11.82 10.53
N VAL A 408 0.98 11.29 10.60
CA VAL A 408 1.59 10.86 11.88
C VAL A 408 1.85 12.04 12.83
N THR A 409 2.26 13.19 12.30
CA THR A 409 2.68 14.34 13.11
C THR A 409 1.54 15.26 13.49
N ASN A 410 0.66 15.58 12.54
CA ASN A 410 -0.40 16.57 12.71
C ASN A 410 -1.71 15.98 13.21
N HIS A 411 -1.96 14.69 12.93
CA HIS A 411 -3.18 13.99 13.32
C HIS A 411 -2.95 12.95 14.42
N ASN A 412 -1.69 12.79 14.88
CA ASN A 412 -1.31 11.81 15.90
C ASN A 412 -1.74 10.36 15.55
N ILE A 413 -1.79 10.04 14.25
CA ILE A 413 -2.15 8.71 13.78
C ILE A 413 -0.95 7.77 13.97
N SER A 414 -1.20 6.61 14.55
CA SER A 414 -0.21 5.53 14.66
C SER A 414 -0.01 4.86 13.30
N LEU A 415 1.22 4.82 12.81
CA LEU A 415 1.56 4.17 11.54
C LEU A 415 2.28 2.86 11.81
N HIS A 416 1.71 1.76 11.31
CA HIS A 416 2.32 0.44 11.33
C HIS A 416 2.72 0.05 9.91
N ILE A 417 4.00 -0.23 9.71
CA ILE A 417 4.53 -0.83 8.48
C ILE A 417 4.94 -2.25 8.81
N TYR A 418 4.56 -3.20 7.96
CA TYR A 418 5.07 -4.56 8.08
C TYR A 418 5.49 -5.12 6.72
N SER A 419 6.45 -6.04 6.73
CA SER A 419 7.00 -6.63 5.52
C SER A 419 7.29 -8.12 5.70
N GLY A 420 7.00 -8.92 4.68
CA GLY A 420 7.47 -10.29 4.56
C GLY A 420 8.93 -10.35 4.13
N GLU A 421 9.70 -11.24 4.76
CA GLU A 421 11.11 -11.46 4.40
C GLU A 421 11.28 -12.03 2.98
N TRP A 422 10.31 -12.80 2.50
CA TRP A 422 10.34 -13.53 1.22
C TRP A 422 9.52 -12.85 0.11
N ASP A 423 8.89 -11.71 0.36
CA ASP A 423 8.31 -10.90 -0.71
C ASP A 423 9.42 -10.28 -1.55
N MET A 424 9.51 -10.67 -2.83
CA MET A 424 10.42 -10.03 -3.77
C MET A 424 9.80 -8.79 -4.41
N MET A 425 8.47 -8.77 -4.60
CA MET A 425 7.77 -7.69 -5.29
C MET A 425 7.95 -6.36 -4.56
N ILE A 426 7.68 -6.35 -3.26
CA ILE A 426 7.79 -5.18 -2.40
C ILE A 426 8.65 -5.55 -1.18
N ASN A 427 9.88 -5.92 -1.46
CA ASN A 427 10.78 -6.43 -0.45
C ASN A 427 11.07 -5.42 0.69
N HIS A 428 11.29 -5.98 1.87
CA HIS A 428 11.46 -5.24 3.12
C HIS A 428 12.62 -4.22 3.11
N PHE A 429 13.70 -4.43 2.35
CA PHE A 429 14.79 -3.46 2.27
C PHE A 429 14.33 -2.13 1.66
N GLY A 430 13.42 -2.16 0.69
CA GLY A 430 12.81 -0.95 0.14
C GLY A 430 12.05 -0.15 1.20
N ALA A 431 11.28 -0.85 2.05
CA ALA A 431 10.56 -0.25 3.17
C ALA A 431 11.52 0.34 4.22
N GLU A 432 12.62 -0.35 4.52
CA GLU A 432 13.64 0.13 5.46
C GLU A 432 14.35 1.41 4.98
N ILE A 433 14.75 1.45 3.71
CA ILE A 433 15.35 2.66 3.08
C ILE A 433 14.35 3.83 3.16
N SER A 434 13.10 3.56 2.83
CA SER A 434 12.00 4.53 2.85
C SER A 434 11.74 5.06 4.26
N LEU A 435 11.74 4.18 5.28
CA LEU A 435 11.62 4.54 6.69
C LEU A 435 12.79 5.41 7.16
N GLN A 436 14.03 5.08 6.79
CA GLN A 436 15.19 5.90 7.16
C GLN A 436 15.24 7.26 6.45
N ASN A 437 14.58 7.40 5.30
CA ASN A 437 14.51 8.69 4.61
C ASN A 437 13.31 9.56 5.05
N MET A 438 12.28 8.95 5.65
CA MET A 438 11.11 9.65 6.14
C MET A 438 11.44 10.47 7.40
N THR A 439 10.87 11.67 7.52
CA THR A 439 10.96 12.52 8.72
C THR A 439 9.60 12.65 9.38
N TRP A 440 9.49 12.26 10.66
CA TRP A 440 8.24 12.38 11.42
C TRP A 440 8.51 12.90 12.83
N ARG A 441 7.58 13.70 13.34
CA ARG A 441 7.65 14.28 14.70
C ARG A 441 9.01 14.90 15.07
N GLY A 442 9.67 15.52 14.09
CA GLY A 442 10.88 16.33 14.30
C GLY A 442 12.21 15.59 14.13
N ALA A 443 12.22 14.29 13.81
CA ALA A 443 13.45 13.53 13.54
C ALA A 443 13.28 12.64 12.29
N GLN A 444 14.39 12.42 11.58
CA GLN A 444 14.45 11.54 10.41
C GLN A 444 14.83 10.13 10.84
N GLY A 445 14.17 9.13 10.25
CA GLY A 445 14.46 7.72 10.45
C GLY A 445 14.34 7.24 11.90
N PHE A 446 14.66 5.97 12.11
CA PHE A 446 14.76 5.42 13.46
C PHE A 446 16.10 5.80 14.09
N ALA A 447 16.14 6.02 15.40
CA ALA A 447 17.38 6.28 16.11
C ALA A 447 18.25 5.02 16.30
N GLU A 448 17.62 3.84 16.28
CA GLU A 448 18.28 2.55 16.42
C GLU A 448 17.78 1.56 15.37
N LYS A 449 18.65 0.64 14.95
CA LYS A 449 18.30 -0.40 13.98
C LYS A 449 17.21 -1.34 14.55
N PRO A 450 16.16 -1.67 13.78
CA PRO A 450 15.17 -2.68 14.18
C PRO A 450 15.85 -3.98 14.58
N SER A 451 15.60 -4.42 15.82
CA SER A 451 16.29 -5.56 16.42
C SER A 451 15.50 -6.26 17.52
N LYS A 452 14.36 -5.72 17.96
CA LYS A 452 13.54 -6.34 19.01
C LYS A 452 12.89 -7.59 18.44
N LEU A 453 13.14 -8.75 19.04
CA LEU A 453 12.52 -10.00 18.58
C LEU A 453 11.07 -10.08 19.07
N PHE A 454 10.20 -10.65 18.23
CA PHE A 454 8.86 -11.07 18.60
C PHE A 454 8.62 -12.54 18.23
N PHE A 455 7.61 -13.16 18.85
CA PHE A 455 7.36 -14.61 18.81
C PHE A 455 5.89 -14.87 18.50
N ALA A 456 5.58 -16.05 17.93
CA ALA A 456 4.23 -16.38 17.45
C ALA A 456 3.15 -16.33 18.53
N ASP A 457 3.55 -16.71 19.75
CA ASP A 457 2.74 -16.58 20.93
C ASP A 457 3.37 -15.47 21.76
N ASN A 458 2.59 -14.59 22.38
CA ASN A 458 3.07 -13.65 23.41
C ASN A 458 3.70 -14.36 24.64
N ALA A 459 4.02 -15.65 24.57
CA ALA A 459 5.01 -16.32 25.38
C ALA A 459 6.42 -15.78 25.06
N ALA A 460 6.69 -14.54 25.48
CA ALA A 460 7.98 -14.36 26.14
C ALA A 460 8.06 -15.46 27.22
N PRO A 461 9.15 -16.24 27.33
CA PRO A 461 9.34 -16.97 28.56
C PRO A 461 9.37 -15.91 29.67
N SER A 462 8.30 -15.86 30.47
CA SER A 462 8.18 -15.06 31.69
C SER A 462 9.23 -15.46 32.76
N ALA A 463 10.28 -16.19 32.38
CA ALA A 463 11.35 -16.67 33.25
C ALA A 463 12.77 -16.33 32.74
N THR A 464 12.98 -15.85 31.51
CA THR A 464 14.38 -15.71 30.99
C THR A 464 14.92 -14.28 31.02
N LYS A 465 14.12 -13.29 31.42
CA LYS A 465 14.61 -11.89 31.57
C LYS A 465 15.44 -11.66 32.84
N GLN A 466 15.41 -12.59 33.80
CA GLN A 466 16.09 -12.45 35.10
C GLN A 466 17.28 -13.41 35.29
N LEU A 467 17.45 -14.41 34.43
CA LEU A 467 18.49 -15.44 34.58
C LEU A 467 19.69 -15.30 33.63
N LEU A 468 19.64 -14.41 32.64
CA LEU A 468 20.76 -14.17 31.70
C LEU A 468 21.69 -13.01 32.09
N LEU A 469 21.40 -12.30 33.18
CA LEU A 469 22.23 -11.20 33.69
C LEU A 469 23.12 -11.60 34.88
N GLU A 470 22.95 -12.80 35.44
CA GLU A 470 23.61 -13.19 36.66
C GLU A 470 24.06 -14.68 36.61
N HIS A 471 25.38 -14.86 36.41
CA HIS A 471 26.21 -16.03 36.79
C HIS A 471 26.43 -17.20 35.80
N THR A 472 27.70 -17.44 35.48
CA THR A 472 28.31 -18.75 35.14
C THR A 472 29.43 -19.05 36.16
N PRO A 473 29.94 -20.29 36.36
CA PRO A 473 29.37 -21.67 36.37
C PRO A 473 29.83 -22.41 37.70
N PRO A 474 29.87 -23.77 37.93
CA PRO A 474 29.83 -24.91 37.00
C PRO A 474 28.92 -26.14 37.29
N ALA A 475 28.55 -26.77 36.18
CA ALA A 475 28.26 -28.18 35.89
C ALA A 475 27.62 -29.09 36.96
N THR A 476 26.39 -29.56 36.71
CA THR A 476 26.09 -31.02 36.57
C THR A 476 24.69 -31.30 36.01
N THR A 477 24.65 -32.29 35.10
CA THR A 477 23.53 -33.18 34.69
C THR A 477 22.29 -32.66 33.97
N LEU A 478 22.07 -33.28 32.79
CA LEU A 478 20.96 -33.21 31.84
C LEU A 478 19.55 -33.25 32.47
N SER A 479 18.68 -32.38 31.95
CA SER A 479 17.29 -32.75 31.62
C SER A 479 16.91 -32.09 30.30
N THR A 480 16.34 -32.91 29.42
CA THR A 480 16.06 -32.68 28.01
C THR A 480 14.79 -31.86 27.76
N ALA A 481 14.87 -31.02 26.73
CA ALA A 481 13.79 -30.41 25.96
C ALA A 481 12.99 -29.25 26.58
N THR A 482 13.37 -28.03 26.21
CA THR A 482 12.42 -26.94 26.01
C THR A 482 12.71 -26.40 24.61
N PRO A 483 11.80 -26.50 23.62
CA PRO A 483 11.98 -25.77 22.38
C PRO A 483 11.85 -24.29 22.73
N THR A 484 12.97 -23.56 22.74
CA THR A 484 12.93 -22.10 22.69
C THR A 484 12.19 -21.74 21.41
N ALA A 485 10.97 -21.20 21.52
CA ALA A 485 10.20 -20.77 20.37
C ALA A 485 11.09 -19.87 19.49
N ALA A 486 11.25 -20.21 18.21
CA ALA A 486 12.05 -19.40 17.30
C ALA A 486 11.37 -18.04 17.14
N ALA A 487 12.15 -16.96 17.16
CA ALA A 487 11.63 -15.62 16.92
C ALA A 487 11.09 -15.55 15.49
N VAL A 488 9.86 -15.07 15.35
CA VAL A 488 9.14 -14.98 14.07
C VAL A 488 9.49 -13.74 13.28
N GLY A 489 10.28 -12.84 13.87
CA GLY A 489 10.63 -11.59 13.24
C GLY A 489 11.36 -10.62 14.16
N THR A 490 11.58 -9.43 13.62
CA THR A 490 12.10 -8.28 14.35
C THR A 490 11.18 -7.08 14.21
N TRP A 491 11.08 -6.25 15.25
CA TRP A 491 10.29 -5.05 15.21
C TRP A 491 10.98 -3.87 15.89
N THR A 492 10.44 -2.68 15.64
CA THR A 492 10.75 -1.46 16.40
C THR A 492 9.55 -0.53 16.40
N GLU A 493 9.58 0.44 17.31
CA GLU A 493 8.60 1.52 17.36
C GLU A 493 9.27 2.78 17.90
N GLU A 494 9.02 3.90 17.23
CA GLU A 494 9.53 5.19 17.63
C GLU A 494 8.59 6.31 17.16
N ARG A 495 8.21 7.19 18.09
CA ARG A 495 7.40 8.39 17.82
C ARG A 495 6.10 8.10 17.03
N GLY A 496 5.41 7.01 17.34
CA GLY A 496 4.13 6.64 16.72
C GLY A 496 4.25 5.97 15.34
N VAL A 497 5.46 5.57 14.93
CA VAL A 497 5.70 4.71 13.77
C VAL A 497 6.30 3.39 14.25
N SER A 498 5.72 2.27 13.86
CA SER A 498 6.24 0.93 14.10
C SER A 498 6.57 0.21 12.79
N TYR A 499 7.58 -0.64 12.84
CA TYR A 499 8.00 -1.48 11.72
C TYR A 499 8.19 -2.93 12.18
N HIS A 500 7.59 -3.89 11.49
CA HIS A 500 7.76 -5.33 11.72
C HIS A 500 8.28 -6.03 10.46
N LEU A 501 9.36 -6.78 10.60
CA LEU A 501 9.85 -7.72 9.60
C LEU A 501 9.46 -9.13 10.03
N PHE A 502 8.62 -9.79 9.24
CA PHE A 502 8.18 -11.16 9.46
C PHE A 502 9.11 -12.11 8.70
N ARG A 503 9.82 -12.95 9.44
CA ARG A 503 10.67 -13.99 8.85
C ARG A 503 9.82 -15.05 8.19
N GLU A 504 10.32 -15.57 7.07
CA GLU A 504 9.67 -16.67 6.35
C GLU A 504 8.19 -16.37 6.02
N ALA A 505 7.92 -15.17 5.54
CA ALA A 505 6.62 -14.71 5.08
C ALA A 505 6.77 -14.00 3.74
N GLY A 506 5.84 -14.25 2.81
CA GLY A 506 5.74 -13.54 1.54
C GLY A 506 4.88 -12.28 1.64
N HIS A 507 4.38 -11.85 0.49
CA HIS A 507 3.67 -10.59 0.27
C HIS A 507 2.42 -10.43 1.14
N SER A 508 1.63 -11.49 1.25
CA SER A 508 0.44 -11.52 2.11
C SER A 508 0.81 -12.14 3.47
N VAL A 509 1.53 -11.38 4.29
CA VAL A 509 2.05 -11.84 5.60
C VAL A 509 0.97 -12.47 6.48
N PHE A 510 -0.29 -12.00 6.40
CA PHE A 510 -1.41 -12.57 7.16
C PHE A 510 -1.79 -13.99 6.73
N VAL A 511 -1.45 -14.42 5.51
CA VAL A 511 -1.63 -15.80 5.05
C VAL A 511 -0.55 -16.69 5.66
N ASN A 512 0.70 -16.23 5.66
CA ASN A 512 1.82 -17.02 6.18
C ASN A 512 1.86 -17.06 7.72
N LYS A 513 1.48 -15.96 8.39
CA LYS A 513 1.60 -15.75 9.85
C LYS A 513 0.31 -15.17 10.50
N PRO A 514 -0.87 -15.78 10.27
CA PRO A 514 -2.17 -15.22 10.69
C PRO A 514 -2.26 -14.91 12.20
N GLN A 515 -1.72 -15.80 13.03
CA GLN A 515 -1.78 -15.73 14.50
C GLN A 515 -1.04 -14.53 15.11
N ILE A 516 -0.09 -13.94 14.38
CA ILE A 516 0.84 -12.94 14.91
C ILE A 516 0.37 -11.52 14.55
N LEU A 517 -0.12 -11.36 13.33
CA LEU A 517 -0.70 -10.09 12.88
C LEU A 517 -1.95 -9.72 13.67
N ASP A 518 -2.69 -10.69 14.19
CA ASP A 518 -3.77 -10.45 15.15
C ASP A 518 -3.27 -9.70 16.39
N VAL A 519 -2.15 -10.14 16.97
CA VAL A 519 -1.57 -9.57 18.18
C VAL A 519 -0.99 -8.18 17.91
N ASP A 520 -0.35 -7.96 16.77
CA ASP A 520 0.23 -6.65 16.44
C ASP A 520 -0.85 -5.63 16.06
N ALA A 521 -1.92 -6.08 15.38
CA ALA A 521 -3.13 -5.30 15.17
C ALA A 521 -3.81 -4.96 16.50
N ILE A 522 -3.94 -5.93 17.41
CA ILE A 522 -4.43 -5.74 18.79
C ILE A 522 -3.55 -4.73 19.53
N GLN A 523 -2.23 -4.87 19.54
CA GLN A 523 -1.34 -3.94 20.24
C GLN A 523 -1.42 -2.55 19.62
N GLY A 524 -1.62 -2.41 18.32
CA GLY A 524 -1.90 -1.12 17.66
C GLY A 524 -3.21 -0.48 18.13
N ILE A 525 -4.23 -1.30 18.41
CA ILE A 525 -5.56 -0.88 18.89
C ILE A 525 -5.56 -0.60 20.41
N GLU A 526 -4.91 -1.44 21.22
CA GLU A 526 -4.86 -1.35 22.69
C GLU A 526 -3.86 -0.30 23.20
N ARG A 527 -2.86 0.10 22.41
CA ARG A 527 -1.88 1.15 22.77
C ARG A 527 -2.52 2.55 22.93
N ASP A 528 -3.77 2.73 22.50
CA ASP A 528 -4.52 3.99 22.55
C ASP A 528 -5.45 4.16 23.77
N GLU A 529 -5.45 3.21 24.73
CA GLU A 529 -6.02 3.48 26.05
C GLU A 529 -5.21 4.59 26.74
N PRO A 530 -5.80 5.76 27.04
CA PRO A 530 -5.09 6.79 27.77
C PRO A 530 -4.68 6.20 29.12
N VAL A 531 -3.39 6.28 29.45
CA VAL A 531 -2.90 6.05 30.81
C VAL A 531 -3.78 6.87 31.74
N LEU A 532 -4.77 6.22 32.37
CA LEU A 532 -5.68 6.86 33.28
C LEU A 532 -4.80 7.52 34.32
N SER A 533 -4.92 8.84 34.39
CA SER A 533 -4.20 9.70 35.29
C SER A 533 -4.10 9.03 36.66
N ALA A 534 -2.90 8.98 37.21
CA ALA A 534 -2.69 8.77 38.63
C ALA A 534 -3.45 9.88 39.40
N LYS A 535 -4.76 9.68 39.59
CA LYS A 535 -5.60 10.45 40.50
C LYS A 535 -6.04 9.52 41.60
N SER A 536 -5.49 9.80 42.77
CA SER A 536 -6.09 9.50 44.07
C SER A 536 -6.17 8.02 44.47
N ARG A 537 -5.03 7.46 44.89
CA ARG A 537 -5.02 6.75 46.17
C ARG A 537 -4.63 7.73 47.26
N ARG A 538 -5.64 8.38 47.86
CA ARG A 538 -5.54 8.85 49.25
C ARG A 538 -5.36 7.59 50.11
N GLN A 539 -4.12 7.26 50.44
CA GLN A 539 -3.86 6.49 51.65
C GLN A 539 -4.08 7.44 52.82
N THR A 540 -5.18 7.20 53.54
CA THR A 540 -5.37 7.66 54.91
C THR A 540 -4.28 7.04 55.77
N SER A 541 -3.27 7.83 56.13
CA SER A 541 -2.36 7.52 57.22
C SER A 541 -2.18 8.82 57.99
N THR A 542 -2.94 8.93 59.07
CA THR A 542 -2.67 9.84 60.18
C THR A 542 -1.28 9.54 60.70
N ASP A 543 -0.36 10.50 60.61
CA ASP A 543 0.60 10.81 61.68
C ASP A 543 1.43 12.05 61.28
N VAL A 544 1.40 13.04 62.16
CA VAL A 544 2.24 14.25 62.16
C VAL A 544 3.19 14.08 63.33
N PRO A 545 4.51 14.29 63.18
CA PRO A 545 5.06 15.54 63.72
C PRO A 545 6.25 16.19 62.98
N GLU A 546 6.19 17.53 63.03
CA GLU A 546 7.28 18.51 63.20
C GLU A 546 8.38 18.74 62.14
N ALA A 547 8.49 20.01 61.76
CA ALA A 547 9.60 20.61 61.03
C ALA A 547 10.69 21.12 62.00
N PRO A 548 11.95 21.23 61.54
CA PRO A 548 12.63 22.52 61.73
C PRO A 548 13.56 22.99 60.59
N LYS A 549 13.41 24.29 60.31
CA LYS A 549 14.45 25.34 60.13
C LYS A 549 15.41 25.34 58.92
N LYS A 550 15.25 26.44 58.17
CA LYS A 550 16.13 27.15 57.22
C LYS A 550 17.64 27.08 57.48
N ARG A 551 18.42 27.05 56.37
CA ARG A 551 19.70 27.78 56.27
C ARG A 551 19.98 28.28 54.83
N LYS A 552 20.25 29.59 54.73
CA LYS A 552 20.81 30.36 53.58
C LYS A 552 22.25 29.87 53.31
N ARG A 553 23.01 30.13 52.22
CA ARG A 553 23.11 31.22 51.22
C ARG A 553 24.22 30.80 50.23
N GLY A 554 24.23 31.30 48.99
CA GLY A 554 25.41 31.20 48.11
C GLY A 554 25.16 31.73 46.69
N THR A 555 25.50 33.00 46.47
CA THR A 555 25.20 33.87 45.32
C THR A 555 26.28 33.92 44.24
N ARG A 556 25.89 34.17 42.97
CA ARG A 556 26.65 34.96 41.96
C ARG A 556 25.70 35.45 40.80
N PRO A 557 26.08 36.45 39.98
CA PRO A 557 25.48 37.80 39.92
C PRO A 557 24.69 38.09 38.60
N PRO A 558 24.11 39.30 38.40
CA PRO A 558 22.98 39.51 37.49
C PRO A 558 23.39 39.83 36.05
N LEU A 559 22.62 39.31 35.09
CA LEU A 559 22.67 39.72 33.67
C LEU A 559 21.76 40.94 33.44
N SER A 560 22.30 41.90 32.70
CA SER A 560 21.79 43.23 32.36
C SER A 560 20.42 43.25 31.66
N GLU A 561 19.70 44.37 31.82
CA GLU A 561 18.35 44.67 31.26
C GLU A 561 18.21 44.60 29.72
N ALA A 562 19.27 44.33 28.96
CA ALA A 562 19.20 44.14 27.51
C ALA A 562 18.58 42.79 27.06
N ASN A 563 18.34 41.84 27.97
CA ASN A 563 17.79 40.51 27.63
C ASN A 563 16.30 40.30 27.98
N LYS A 564 15.61 41.29 28.56
CA LYS A 564 14.17 41.17 28.85
C LYS A 564 13.26 41.54 27.67
N ALA A 565 13.77 42.22 26.64
CA ALA A 565 12.99 42.58 25.46
C ALA A 565 12.98 41.51 24.35
N LYS A 566 13.89 40.52 24.37
CA LYS A 566 13.94 39.44 23.35
C LYS A 566 13.23 38.14 23.75
N HIS A 567 12.74 38.03 24.98
CA HIS A 567 12.09 36.81 25.48
C HIS A 567 10.57 36.90 25.65
N MET A 568 9.99 38.11 25.54
CA MET A 568 8.53 38.32 25.54
C MET A 568 7.90 38.43 24.15
N ASP A 569 8.70 38.38 23.08
CA ASP A 569 8.21 38.41 21.69
C ASP A 569 8.11 37.02 21.03
N ARG A 570 8.71 35.98 21.63
CA ARG A 570 8.66 34.58 21.14
C ARG A 570 7.55 33.72 21.70
N THR A 571 6.78 34.23 22.65
CA THR A 571 5.64 33.52 23.30
C THR A 571 4.28 34.14 22.98
N ARG A 572 4.23 35.14 22.09
CA ARG A 572 2.98 35.74 21.58
C ARG A 572 2.66 35.41 20.12
N GLU A 573 3.51 34.66 19.43
CA GLU A 573 3.32 34.27 18.02
C GLU A 573 2.65 32.89 17.84
N TRP A 574 2.42 32.15 18.94
CA TRP A 574 1.80 30.81 18.91
C TRP A 574 0.29 30.76 19.16
N SER A 575 -0.39 31.91 19.11
CA SER A 575 -1.85 31.98 19.37
C SER A 575 -2.65 32.86 18.41
N ARG A 576 -2.13 33.16 17.20
CA ARG A 576 -2.91 33.87 16.17
C ARG A 576 -2.68 33.34 14.75
N LYS A 577 -3.63 32.52 14.27
CA LYS A 577 -4.50 32.74 13.08
C LYS A 577 -4.70 31.47 12.22
N PRO A 578 -5.96 31.15 11.84
CA PRO A 578 -6.31 30.20 10.78
C PRO A 578 -5.57 30.45 9.44
N GLU A 579 -5.20 31.71 9.17
CA GLU A 579 -4.49 32.13 7.95
C GLU A 579 -3.12 31.47 7.72
N VAL A 580 -2.40 31.03 8.76
CA VAL A 580 -1.10 30.35 8.59
C VAL A 580 -1.28 28.88 8.23
N LYS A 581 -2.31 28.21 8.79
CA LYS A 581 -2.73 26.87 8.36
C LYS A 581 -3.25 26.91 6.92
N GLU A 582 -4.08 27.88 6.57
CA GLU A 582 -4.59 28.05 5.21
C GLU A 582 -3.49 28.38 4.20
N ARG A 583 -2.49 29.21 4.56
CA ARG A 583 -1.32 29.44 3.68
C ARG A 583 -0.43 28.22 3.50
N ARG A 584 -0.34 27.34 4.50
CA ARG A 584 0.37 26.06 4.38
C ARG A 584 -0.41 25.04 3.55
N LYS A 585 -1.74 24.98 3.72
CA LYS A 585 -2.66 24.21 2.87
C LYS A 585 -2.62 24.68 1.42
N ALA A 586 -2.66 25.98 1.15
CA ALA A 586 -2.55 26.54 -0.20
C ALA A 586 -1.20 26.19 -0.85
N ARG A 587 -0.09 26.33 -0.12
CA ARG A 587 1.25 25.90 -0.60
C ARG A 587 1.36 24.39 -0.82
N TYR A 588 0.59 23.58 -0.11
CA TYR A 588 0.53 22.13 -0.29
C TYR A 588 -0.19 21.79 -1.60
N TRP A 589 -1.34 22.41 -1.86
CA TRP A 589 -2.09 22.22 -3.10
C TRP A 589 -1.38 22.81 -4.33
N ASP A 590 -0.69 23.94 -4.20
CA ASP A 590 0.15 24.51 -5.27
C ASP A 590 1.34 23.59 -5.62
N LYS A 591 1.87 22.83 -4.64
CA LYS A 591 2.93 21.82 -4.88
C LYS A 591 2.39 20.56 -5.54
N MET A 592 1.20 20.11 -5.18
CA MET A 592 0.53 18.95 -5.78
C MET A 592 0.11 19.23 -7.24
N ASN A 593 -0.26 20.47 -7.55
CA ASN A 593 -0.73 20.86 -8.88
C ASN A 593 0.37 21.38 -9.83
N ALA A 594 1.65 21.30 -9.45
CA ALA A 594 2.76 21.78 -10.28
C ALA A 594 2.92 20.89 -11.54
N SER A 595 2.55 21.43 -12.70
CA SER A 595 2.46 20.68 -13.95
C SER A 595 3.75 20.63 -14.77
N THR A 596 4.79 21.40 -14.41
CA THR A 596 6.03 21.51 -15.18
C THR A 596 7.28 21.15 -14.37
N GLU A 597 8.30 20.58 -15.03
CA GLU A 597 9.56 20.20 -14.37
C GLU A 597 10.33 21.41 -13.79
N GLU A 598 10.23 22.59 -14.43
CA GLU A 598 10.82 23.84 -13.95
C GLU A 598 10.18 24.35 -12.64
N GLU A 599 8.87 24.16 -12.48
CA GLU A 599 8.15 24.48 -11.24
C GLU A 599 8.49 23.50 -10.12
N LYS A 600 8.70 22.22 -10.45
CA LYS A 600 9.17 21.20 -9.50
C LYS A 600 10.59 21.52 -9.02
N GLU A 601 11.54 21.84 -9.90
CA GLU A 601 12.93 22.18 -9.52
C GLU A 601 13.03 23.35 -8.53
N LYS A 602 12.14 24.35 -8.64
CA LYS A 602 12.04 25.49 -7.71
C LYS A 602 11.69 25.06 -6.28
N TYR A 603 10.97 23.96 -6.11
CA TYR A 603 10.56 23.43 -4.81
C TYR A 603 11.47 22.29 -4.29
N TYR A 604 12.16 21.59 -5.19
CA TYR A 604 12.98 20.41 -4.86
C TYR A 604 14.49 20.66 -4.82
N GLY A 605 14.97 21.86 -5.21
CA GLY A 605 16.36 22.27 -5.04
C GLY A 605 17.28 21.74 -6.14
N GLY A 606 17.54 22.56 -7.16
CA GLY A 606 18.46 22.23 -8.24
C GLY A 606 19.94 22.15 -7.81
N PRO A 607 20.79 21.47 -8.59
CA PRO A 607 22.16 21.15 -8.22
C PRO A 607 23.04 22.41 -8.12
N ARG A 608 23.78 22.52 -7.01
CA ARG A 608 24.91 23.46 -6.91
C ARG A 608 26.00 23.02 -7.88
N LYS A 609 26.42 23.93 -8.75
CA LYS A 609 27.52 23.74 -9.71
C LYS A 609 28.81 23.27 -9.00
N GLN A 610 29.14 21.99 -9.12
CA GLN A 610 30.50 21.46 -8.98
C GLN A 610 30.84 20.54 -10.17
N LYS A 611 32.14 20.40 -10.42
CA LYS A 611 32.79 20.08 -11.71
C LYS A 611 32.27 18.82 -12.42
N ARG A 612 32.17 18.94 -13.76
CA ARG A 612 31.64 17.95 -14.71
C ARG A 612 32.51 16.67 -14.81
N PRO A 613 31.95 15.44 -14.74
CA PRO A 613 32.62 14.21 -15.15
C PRO A 613 32.21 13.70 -16.54
N ALA A 614 32.90 12.66 -17.01
CA ALA A 614 33.16 12.23 -18.38
C ALA A 614 31.98 11.78 -19.28
N THR A 615 30.72 11.92 -18.86
CA THR A 615 29.54 11.39 -19.57
C THR A 615 29.17 12.19 -20.84
N GLN A 616 29.68 13.43 -21.01
CA GLN A 616 29.44 14.23 -22.22
C GLN A 616 30.30 13.83 -23.44
N LEU A 617 31.38 13.06 -23.27
CA LEU A 617 32.22 12.67 -24.40
C LEU A 617 31.53 11.63 -25.30
N VAL A 618 30.81 10.68 -24.69
CA VAL A 618 30.11 9.58 -25.38
C VAL A 618 28.90 10.09 -26.18
N LEU A 619 28.17 11.08 -25.65
CA LEU A 619 27.04 11.72 -26.34
C LEU A 619 27.51 12.57 -27.54
N ALA A 620 28.67 13.23 -27.42
CA ALA A 620 29.26 14.01 -28.51
C ALA A 620 29.79 13.12 -29.66
N GLU A 621 30.28 11.91 -29.35
CA GLU A 621 30.72 10.93 -30.36
C GLU A 621 29.54 10.26 -31.07
N ARG A 622 28.43 9.99 -30.35
CA ARG A 622 27.18 9.47 -30.94
C ARG A 622 26.54 10.44 -31.94
N ALA A 623 26.52 11.74 -31.63
CA ALA A 623 25.98 12.77 -32.53
C ALA A 623 26.81 12.90 -33.83
N ARG A 624 28.13 12.67 -33.77
CA ARG A 624 29.01 12.66 -34.95
C ARG A 624 28.80 11.41 -35.83
N ALA A 625 28.49 10.26 -35.23
CA ALA A 625 28.20 9.03 -35.96
C ALA A 625 26.85 9.09 -36.70
N GLU A 626 25.82 9.69 -36.11
CA GLU A 626 24.52 9.88 -36.77
C GLU A 626 24.55 10.89 -37.92
N ALA A 627 25.36 11.95 -37.80
CA ALA A 627 25.54 12.92 -38.88
C ALA A 627 26.18 12.29 -40.14
N LYS A 628 27.08 11.32 -39.97
CA LYS A 628 27.66 10.56 -41.09
C LYS A 628 26.67 9.60 -41.75
N ARG A 629 25.70 9.06 -41.02
CA ARG A 629 24.74 8.07 -41.52
C ARG A 629 23.63 8.70 -42.39
N LYS A 630 23.32 9.98 -42.21
CA LYS A 630 22.33 10.74 -43.01
C LYS A 630 22.84 11.23 -44.37
N ALA A 631 24.12 11.02 -44.70
CA ALA A 631 24.73 11.47 -45.94
C ALA A 631 24.76 10.41 -47.07
N ASP A 632 24.17 9.23 -46.87
CA ASP A 632 24.19 8.12 -47.85
C ASP A 632 23.02 8.22 -48.88
N PRO A 633 23.31 8.33 -50.20
CA PRO A 633 22.30 8.43 -51.26
C PRO A 633 21.37 7.22 -51.40
N HIS A 634 21.70 6.05 -50.85
CA HIS A 634 20.90 4.84 -51.01
C HIS A 634 19.66 4.75 -50.08
N SER A 635 19.50 5.64 -49.11
CA SER A 635 18.38 5.60 -48.15
C SER A 635 17.03 6.13 -48.70
N LYS A 636 17.06 7.02 -49.70
CA LYS A 636 15.84 7.66 -50.25
C LYS A 636 14.94 6.71 -51.04
N ALA A 637 15.48 5.64 -51.62
CA ALA A 637 14.69 4.68 -52.41
C ALA A 637 13.85 3.72 -51.54
N ARG A 638 14.31 3.38 -50.33
CA ARG A 638 13.57 2.50 -49.39
C ARG A 638 12.42 3.21 -48.67
N SER A 639 12.57 4.51 -48.39
CA SER A 639 11.53 5.34 -47.77
C SER A 639 10.25 5.39 -48.61
N ASN A 640 10.36 5.61 -49.92
CA ASN A 640 9.19 5.78 -50.79
C ASN A 640 8.40 4.48 -51.04
N HIS A 641 9.02 3.31 -50.84
CA HIS A 641 8.32 2.03 -50.98
C HIS A 641 7.50 1.71 -49.72
N ALA A 642 8.04 1.99 -48.53
CA ALA A 642 7.37 1.78 -47.25
C ALA A 642 6.11 2.64 -47.09
N THR A 643 6.13 3.91 -47.54
CA THR A 643 4.96 4.80 -47.46
C THR A 643 3.82 4.36 -48.37
N LYS A 644 4.13 3.79 -49.55
CA LYS A 644 3.10 3.27 -50.48
C LYS A 644 2.45 1.98 -49.98
N VAL A 645 3.20 1.12 -49.28
CA VAL A 645 2.67 -0.12 -48.67
C VAL A 645 1.79 0.20 -47.46
N SER A 646 2.18 1.19 -46.63
CA SER A 646 1.39 1.65 -45.49
C SER A 646 0.03 2.23 -45.91
N ALA A 647 -0.01 3.09 -46.94
CA ALA A 647 -1.24 3.69 -47.43
C ALA A 647 -2.19 2.67 -48.11
N ALA A 648 -1.66 1.60 -48.69
CA ALA A 648 -2.46 0.51 -49.26
C ALA A 648 -3.07 -0.39 -48.17
N LYS A 649 -2.33 -0.63 -47.07
CA LYS A 649 -2.78 -1.41 -45.90
C LYS A 649 -3.89 -0.70 -45.14
N GLU A 650 -3.77 0.62 -44.96
CA GLU A 650 -4.79 1.44 -44.29
C GLU A 650 -6.11 1.52 -45.07
N LYS A 651 -6.06 1.52 -46.41
CA LYS A 651 -7.26 1.47 -47.27
C LYS A 651 -7.95 0.10 -47.25
N LEU A 652 -7.19 -0.97 -47.02
CA LEU A 652 -7.74 -2.33 -46.91
C LEU A 652 -8.44 -2.52 -45.55
N ASP A 653 -7.82 -2.04 -44.46
CA ASP A 653 -8.40 -2.05 -43.11
C ASP A 653 -9.70 -1.25 -43.03
N LYS A 654 -9.73 -0.03 -43.61
CA LYS A 654 -10.95 0.80 -43.64
C LYS A 654 -12.09 0.15 -44.44
N ARG A 655 -11.78 -0.66 -45.47
CA ARG A 655 -12.79 -1.44 -46.21
C ARG A 655 -13.28 -2.65 -45.43
N GLN A 656 -12.41 -3.30 -44.65
CA GLN A 656 -12.79 -4.44 -43.81
C GLN A 656 -13.61 -4.00 -42.59
N GLN A 657 -13.24 -2.89 -41.94
CA GLN A 657 -14.01 -2.29 -40.84
C GLN A 657 -15.41 -1.86 -41.30
N ARG A 658 -15.53 -1.26 -42.50
CA ARG A 658 -16.84 -0.86 -43.02
C ARG A 658 -17.75 -2.04 -43.34
N LYS A 659 -17.19 -3.14 -43.87
CA LYS A 659 -17.93 -4.41 -44.05
C LYS A 659 -18.34 -5.05 -42.72
N ALA A 660 -17.52 -4.93 -41.67
CA ALA A 660 -17.84 -5.44 -40.33
C ALA A 660 -18.96 -4.62 -39.65
N VAL A 661 -18.97 -3.30 -39.84
CA VAL A 661 -20.03 -2.42 -39.36
C VAL A 661 -21.33 -2.64 -40.13
N ASP A 662 -21.27 -2.79 -41.46
CA ASP A 662 -22.45 -3.09 -42.27
C ASP A 662 -23.05 -4.48 -41.95
N ALA A 663 -22.20 -5.46 -41.58
CA ALA A 663 -22.62 -6.77 -41.10
C ALA A 663 -23.21 -6.73 -39.67
N TRP A 664 -22.72 -5.82 -38.81
CA TRP A 664 -23.25 -5.60 -37.46
C TRP A 664 -24.62 -4.91 -37.47
N VAL A 665 -24.82 -3.95 -38.39
CA VAL A 665 -26.13 -3.27 -38.56
C VAL A 665 -27.19 -4.20 -39.17
N ALA A 666 -26.79 -5.19 -39.99
CA ALA A 666 -27.69 -6.14 -40.61
C ALA A 666 -28.19 -7.26 -39.66
N ASN A 667 -27.45 -7.58 -38.59
CA ASN A 667 -27.78 -8.64 -37.63
C ASN A 667 -28.20 -8.05 -36.28
N GLY A 668 -29.45 -7.60 -36.19
CA GLY A 668 -30.04 -7.14 -34.94
C GLY A 668 -30.07 -8.22 -33.85
N ARG A 669 -29.53 -7.87 -32.68
CA ARG A 669 -29.62 -8.59 -31.38
C ARG A 669 -29.34 -10.10 -31.41
N ARG A 670 -28.09 -10.49 -31.14
CA ARG A 670 -27.68 -11.50 -30.14
C ARG A 670 -26.16 -11.65 -30.14
N GLU A 671 -25.62 -11.75 -28.93
CA GLU A 671 -24.27 -12.22 -28.53
C GLU A 671 -23.04 -11.43 -29.03
N THR A 672 -22.27 -10.90 -28.08
CA THR A 672 -20.94 -10.31 -28.27
C THR A 672 -19.88 -11.41 -28.37
N PRO A 673 -18.98 -11.38 -29.37
CA PRO A 673 -17.91 -12.37 -29.48
C PRO A 673 -16.78 -12.06 -28.49
N THR A 674 -16.36 -13.09 -27.76
CA THR A 674 -15.15 -13.12 -26.93
C THR A 674 -13.92 -12.96 -27.82
N VAL A 675 -13.07 -11.98 -27.49
CA VAL A 675 -11.71 -11.88 -28.03
C VAL A 675 -10.79 -12.46 -26.95
N ASP A 676 -10.34 -13.68 -27.17
CA ASP A 676 -9.32 -14.33 -26.34
C ASP A 676 -7.99 -13.59 -26.48
N VAL A 677 -7.58 -12.94 -25.40
CA VAL A 677 -6.22 -12.44 -25.18
C VAL A 677 -5.64 -13.31 -24.06
N PRO A 678 -4.45 -13.92 -24.19
CA PRO A 678 -3.92 -14.83 -23.18
C PRO A 678 -3.75 -14.09 -21.84
N GLY A 679 -4.48 -14.53 -20.83
CA GLY A 679 -4.41 -14.03 -19.46
C GLY A 679 -3.86 -15.12 -18.54
N TRP A 680 -3.05 -14.69 -17.56
CA TRP A 680 -2.66 -15.22 -16.24
C TRP A 680 -2.65 -16.74 -15.88
N ASP A 681 -3.25 -17.64 -16.66
CA ASP A 681 -3.27 -19.09 -16.45
C ASP A 681 -2.06 -19.83 -17.06
N GLU A 682 -1.17 -19.15 -17.78
CA GLU A 682 -0.03 -19.79 -18.46
C GLU A 682 1.20 -20.06 -17.58
N LEU A 683 1.20 -19.64 -16.31
CA LEU A 683 2.28 -19.96 -15.37
C LEU A 683 2.11 -21.31 -14.65
N CYS A 684 1.03 -22.07 -14.91
CA CYS A 684 0.78 -23.36 -14.25
C CYS A 684 0.24 -24.47 -15.18
N ARG A 685 0.50 -24.45 -16.50
CA ARG A 685 0.18 -25.61 -17.36
C ARG A 685 1.42 -26.44 -17.70
N PRO A 686 1.42 -27.77 -17.44
CA PRO A 686 2.45 -28.66 -17.94
C PRO A 686 2.26 -28.84 -19.45
N THR A 687 3.24 -28.40 -20.25
CA THR A 687 3.30 -28.74 -21.67
C THR A 687 3.74 -30.20 -21.82
N GLY A 688 2.82 -31.09 -22.18
CA GLY A 688 3.19 -32.43 -22.65
C GLY A 688 2.16 -33.52 -22.39
N SER A 689 1.16 -33.62 -23.25
CA SER A 689 0.59 -34.93 -23.57
C SER A 689 0.16 -34.93 -25.04
N GLU A 690 1.00 -35.51 -25.89
CA GLU A 690 0.59 -35.92 -27.23
C GLU A 690 -0.61 -36.86 -27.12
N ALA A 691 -1.67 -36.52 -27.84
CA ALA A 691 -2.83 -37.36 -28.00
C ALA A 691 -2.44 -38.63 -28.78
N LEU A 692 -2.39 -39.78 -28.11
CA LEU A 692 -2.47 -41.07 -28.77
C LEU A 692 -3.93 -41.34 -29.13
N THR A 693 -4.25 -41.24 -30.41
CA THR A 693 -5.50 -41.73 -31.01
C THR A 693 -5.55 -43.26 -30.96
N PRO A 694 -6.73 -43.87 -30.71
CA PRO A 694 -6.88 -45.31 -30.66
C PRO A 694 -6.92 -45.88 -32.08
N VAL A 695 -6.11 -46.89 -32.36
CA VAL A 695 -6.32 -47.84 -33.45
C VAL A 695 -6.70 -49.17 -32.83
N THR A 696 -7.79 -49.72 -33.34
CA THR A 696 -8.48 -50.99 -33.05
C THR A 696 -7.60 -52.17 -32.70
#